data_AF-A0A9P1FFU4-F1
#
_entry.id   AF-A0A9P1FFU4-F1
#
_cell.length_a   1.000
_cell.length_b   1.000
_cell.length_c   1.000
_cell.angle_alpha   90.00
_cell.angle_beta   90.00
_cell.angle_gamma   90.00
#
_symmetry.space_group_name_H-M   'P 1'
#
loop_
_entity.id
_entity.type
_entity.pdbx_description
1 polymer ?
#
loop_
_entity_poly.entity_id
_entity_poly.type
_entity_poly.pdbx_seq_one_letter_code
_entity_poly.pdbx_strand_id
1 'polypeptide(L)'
;MGEAIGAKSIDLEWVQVHPTGLVKPDDADAKIKFLAAEALRGVGGIILNAEGKRFCNELGRRDYVTGEMWKSKPPFRLCLNRAASDEIIWHCKHYTGRGVMKYYATGQDLAKDMGVALDVIEQTHEQHYQAAKKTEKDPDGGSWPAYPSGKSWDEPSGMTGSGKKFYHNIIPGSAVKSEPFYVAIITPVIHYCMGGLLIDTDSACIGSNNLAIPGLYAAGEVAGGVHGNNRLGGNSLLDCVVFGRVAGKAAAKYMLGADMKDVDLREVTGGGLTGAVESSKLAGGSYEDKMNSAAVPAAAAAAPAAGGGGGGGISLADVAKHNTKADCWVVVDGQVLDVTSFLSEHPGGELAILTFAGKDATEEFNMIHPPDVIGKYAPDSVIGMIGGGGGGGAVMAGAPAGGGGGGISMAEVAKHNSKSDCWVVVDGQVLDVTSFLSEHPGGELAILTFAGKDATEEFNMIHPPDVIGKYAPDSVIGKVGSRAPAAAPAANGGLAEPLLAKGGHQGKDWSRSEKNREMRMKGEGKIPGWWGAVFYMVLGFLKEILFTIVPQKNVTFNGDRVGLTRSAMFLFVFIIIHAVGNLHVFLGPDDFNGYGYFYVRLYWTGFGLNANIVEEYILLAAVLHVVVALKRTWDISMSYSVASGKLNLAFSGITLLTFMMIHLYQFRFGATEPFKLCPPPYLLNLKTLLQLRLNLFWVDDPGCEAVYVRDIYKMEFEVFQSLGWCLFYLAAVIIFSTHMCLGWQKVVPAPALEIPKKYHSKATHMGYIFTIFIAMVYVSFVFYCHLFTMSSGSMSSEPATP
;
A
#
# COMPACT_ATOMS: atom_id res chain seq x y z
N MET A 1 -12.76 25.59 33.23
CA MET A 1 -12.50 24.59 34.29
C MET A 1 -11.18 24.84 35.00
N GLY A 2 -10.03 24.82 34.29
CA GLY A 2 -8.72 25.09 34.92
C GLY A 2 -8.65 26.43 35.65
N GLU A 3 -9.12 27.52 35.04
CA GLU A 3 -9.16 28.84 35.69
C GLU A 3 -10.03 28.86 36.96
N ALA A 4 -11.13 28.11 36.97
CA ALA A 4 -12.03 28.03 38.12
C ALA A 4 -11.37 27.38 39.37
N ILE A 5 -10.30 26.60 39.17
CA ILE A 5 -9.49 26.03 40.26
C ILE A 5 -8.13 26.74 40.43
N GLY A 6 -7.98 27.92 39.83
CA GLY A 6 -6.85 28.82 40.07
C GLY A 6 -5.71 28.75 39.04
N ALA A 7 -5.86 28.02 37.94
CA ALA A 7 -4.86 27.98 36.87
C ALA A 7 -4.81 29.33 36.11
N LYS A 8 -3.60 29.77 35.75
CA LYS A 8 -3.40 30.91 34.86
C LYS A 8 -3.65 30.50 33.41
N SER A 9 -4.14 31.44 32.63
CA SER A 9 -4.15 31.39 31.18
C SER A 9 -3.10 32.32 30.59
N ILE A 10 -2.68 32.04 29.35
CA ILE A 10 -1.74 32.85 28.58
C ILE A 10 -2.24 32.91 27.13
N ASP A 11 -1.96 34.02 26.44
CA ASP A 11 -2.15 34.17 24.99
C ASP A 11 -3.60 34.02 24.49
N LEU A 12 -4.62 34.15 25.35
CA LEU A 12 -6.03 33.93 25.00
C LEU A 12 -6.54 34.87 23.89
N GLU A 13 -5.91 36.04 23.73
CA GLU A 13 -6.20 36.99 22.66
C GLU A 13 -5.75 36.49 21.27
N TRP A 14 -4.87 35.49 21.21
CA TRP A 14 -4.31 34.97 19.97
C TRP A 14 -5.16 33.82 19.41
N VAL A 15 -6.09 34.17 18.52
CA VAL A 15 -6.93 33.24 17.76
C VAL A 15 -6.54 33.27 16.29
N GLN A 16 -6.14 32.13 15.74
CA GLN A 16 -5.74 32.02 14.35
C GLN A 16 -6.95 31.80 13.44
N VAL A 17 -6.95 32.58 12.36
CA VAL A 17 -7.88 32.46 11.25
C VAL A 17 -7.17 31.77 10.09
N HIS A 18 -7.78 30.70 9.56
CA HIS A 18 -7.29 30.00 8.38
C HIS A 18 -7.85 30.64 7.11
N PRO A 19 -7.03 30.92 6.08
CA PRO A 19 -7.46 31.68 4.91
C PRO A 19 -8.38 30.91 3.95
N THR A 20 -8.32 29.57 3.96
CA THR A 20 -9.00 28.73 2.95
C THR A 20 -10.13 27.88 3.55
N GLY A 21 -11.14 28.52 4.16
CA GLY A 21 -12.42 27.87 4.43
C GLY A 21 -13.25 27.79 3.16
N LEU A 22 -13.62 26.58 2.73
CA LEU A 22 -14.34 26.32 1.50
C LEU A 22 -15.80 26.74 1.63
N VAL A 23 -16.23 27.63 0.75
CA VAL A 23 -17.61 28.13 0.65
C VAL A 23 -18.39 27.18 -0.25
N LYS A 24 -19.46 26.60 0.29
CA LYS A 24 -20.43 25.84 -0.48
C LYS A 24 -21.33 26.83 -1.24
N PRO A 25 -21.40 26.83 -2.58
CA PRO A 25 -22.12 27.88 -3.31
C PRO A 25 -23.63 27.95 -3.02
N ASP A 26 -24.26 26.81 -2.72
CA ASP A 26 -25.68 26.69 -2.34
C ASP A 26 -25.96 27.02 -0.87
N ASP A 27 -24.92 27.12 -0.03
CA ASP A 27 -25.02 27.54 1.38
C ASP A 27 -23.81 28.40 1.77
N ALA A 28 -23.72 29.55 1.11
CA ALA A 28 -22.56 30.44 1.23
C ALA A 28 -22.38 31.00 2.65
N ASP A 29 -23.44 31.04 3.45
CA ASP A 29 -23.46 31.60 4.82
C ASP A 29 -23.37 30.53 5.92
N ALA A 30 -23.18 29.25 5.56
CA ALA A 30 -22.96 28.17 6.53
C ALA A 30 -21.93 28.56 7.60
N LYS A 31 -22.30 28.46 8.89
CA LYS A 31 -21.42 28.82 10.02
C LYS A 31 -20.19 27.92 10.12
N ILE A 32 -20.30 26.70 9.63
CA ILE A 32 -19.22 25.71 9.59
C ILE A 32 -18.81 25.55 8.13
N LYS A 33 -17.52 25.68 7.86
CA LYS A 33 -16.94 25.51 6.52
C LYS A 33 -16.01 24.31 6.52
N PHE A 34 -15.94 23.61 5.39
CA PHE A 34 -14.88 22.63 5.16
C PHE A 34 -13.56 23.35 5.00
N LEU A 35 -12.51 22.86 5.66
CA LEU A 35 -11.19 23.48 5.54
C LEU A 35 -10.47 22.93 4.29
N ALA A 36 -10.02 23.80 3.40
CA ALA A 36 -9.14 23.39 2.32
C ALA A 36 -7.75 23.08 2.88
N ALA A 37 -7.20 21.94 2.50
CA ALA A 37 -5.83 21.58 2.83
C ALA A 37 -4.85 22.66 2.32
N GLU A 38 -3.96 23.14 3.19
CA GLU A 38 -2.90 24.09 2.84
C GLU A 38 -1.96 23.54 1.74
N ALA A 39 -1.88 22.21 1.62
CA ALA A 39 -1.21 21.52 0.54
C ALA A 39 -1.70 21.93 -0.86
N LEU A 40 -2.97 22.32 -1.04
CA LEU A 40 -3.49 22.81 -2.33
C LEU A 40 -2.75 24.07 -2.81
N ARG A 41 -2.38 24.97 -1.88
CA ARG A 41 -1.54 26.14 -2.17
C ARG A 41 -0.08 25.71 -2.39
N GLY A 42 0.38 24.76 -1.57
CA GLY A 42 1.72 24.16 -1.65
C GLY A 42 2.04 23.55 -3.02
N VAL A 43 1.09 22.83 -3.62
CA VAL A 43 1.28 22.19 -4.93
C VAL A 43 1.14 23.15 -6.13
N GLY A 44 0.99 24.46 -5.90
CA GLY A 44 0.91 25.47 -6.96
C GLY A 44 -0.44 26.17 -7.11
N GLY A 45 -1.40 25.91 -6.21
CA GLY A 45 -2.67 26.64 -6.20
C GLY A 45 -2.46 28.13 -5.90
N ILE A 46 -3.06 28.99 -6.72
CA ILE A 46 -3.02 30.46 -6.53
C ILE A 46 -4.34 30.97 -5.97
N ILE A 47 -4.30 32.13 -5.30
CA ILE A 47 -5.51 32.78 -4.78
C ILE A 47 -5.82 34.01 -5.64
N LEU A 48 -7.02 34.03 -6.21
CA LEU A 48 -7.54 35.16 -6.98
C LEU A 48 -8.60 35.91 -6.18
N ASN A 49 -8.61 37.22 -6.29
CA ASN A 49 -9.70 38.07 -5.81
C ASN A 49 -10.88 38.08 -6.81
N ALA A 50 -11.91 38.88 -6.51
CA ALA A 50 -13.09 39.04 -7.37
C ALA A 50 -12.77 39.51 -8.79
N GLU A 51 -11.66 40.24 -8.96
CA GLU A 51 -11.22 40.80 -10.23
C GLU A 51 -10.27 39.85 -10.99
N GLY A 52 -10.06 38.62 -10.50
CA GLY A 52 -9.19 37.63 -11.13
C GLY A 52 -7.70 37.87 -10.93
N LYS A 53 -7.32 38.73 -9.97
CA LYS A 53 -5.93 39.09 -9.69
C LYS A 53 -5.40 38.42 -8.44
N ARG A 54 -4.12 38.07 -8.45
CA ARG A 54 -3.36 37.71 -7.23
C ARG A 54 -3.11 38.96 -6.39
N PHE A 55 -3.01 38.78 -5.08
CA PHE A 55 -2.85 39.88 -4.12
C PHE A 55 -1.99 39.53 -2.89
N CYS A 56 -1.48 38.30 -2.81
CA CYS A 56 -0.69 37.85 -1.68
C CYS A 56 0.29 36.75 -2.09
N ASN A 57 1.25 36.46 -1.20
CA ASN A 57 2.01 35.22 -1.26
C ASN A 57 1.16 34.09 -0.67
N GLU A 58 0.71 33.16 -1.50
CA GLU A 58 -0.14 32.04 -1.08
C GLU A 58 0.54 31.07 -0.13
N LEU A 59 1.86 31.14 0.03
CA LEU A 59 2.62 30.34 1.01
C LEU A 59 3.04 31.16 2.24
N GLY A 60 2.56 32.40 2.35
CA GLY A 60 2.76 33.23 3.53
C GLY A 60 2.05 32.68 4.76
N ARG A 61 2.38 33.25 5.92
CA ARG A 61 1.72 32.90 7.18
C ARG A 61 0.21 33.18 7.12
N ARG A 62 -0.58 32.43 7.89
CA ARG A 62 -2.06 32.48 7.85
C ARG A 62 -2.63 33.85 8.24
N ASP A 63 -2.03 34.50 9.22
CA ASP A 63 -2.33 35.88 9.63
C ASP A 63 -2.11 36.87 8.47
N TYR A 64 -0.99 36.73 7.76
CA TYR A 64 -0.69 37.53 6.58
C TYR A 64 -1.68 37.27 5.44
N VAL A 65 -1.89 36.02 5.02
CA VAL A 65 -2.79 35.70 3.90
C VAL A 65 -4.22 36.18 4.20
N THR A 66 -4.71 35.93 5.42
CA THR A 66 -6.02 36.40 5.86
C THR A 66 -6.09 37.93 5.92
N GLY A 67 -5.04 38.59 6.41
CA GLY A 67 -4.95 40.04 6.44
C GLY A 67 -4.99 40.66 5.03
N GLU A 68 -4.31 40.06 4.06
CA GLU A 68 -4.38 40.49 2.66
C GLU A 68 -5.74 40.20 2.03
N MET A 69 -6.42 39.11 2.43
CA MET A 69 -7.82 38.89 2.02
C MET A 69 -8.72 40.01 2.51
N TRP A 70 -8.59 40.48 3.75
CA TRP A 70 -9.41 41.60 4.26
C TRP A 70 -9.14 42.95 3.59
N LYS A 71 -7.95 43.13 3.00
CA LYS A 71 -7.61 44.32 2.20
C LYS A 71 -8.05 44.20 0.74
N SER A 72 -8.38 42.98 0.29
CA SER A 72 -8.73 42.64 -1.07
C SER A 72 -10.24 42.42 -1.23
N LYS A 73 -10.69 42.23 -2.47
CA LYS A 73 -12.12 42.16 -2.81
C LYS A 73 -12.60 40.71 -2.96
N PRO A 74 -13.54 40.22 -2.12
CA PRO A 74 -14.18 38.92 -2.30
C PRO A 74 -15.19 38.94 -3.47
N PRO A 75 -15.56 37.78 -4.05
CA PRO A 75 -15.22 36.42 -3.63
C PRO A 75 -13.77 36.04 -3.96
N PHE A 76 -13.13 35.35 -3.03
CA PHE A 76 -11.78 34.80 -3.22
C PHE A 76 -11.87 33.38 -3.77
N ARG A 77 -10.96 33.03 -4.67
CA ARG A 77 -10.92 31.73 -5.32
C ARG A 77 -9.55 31.10 -5.21
N LEU A 78 -9.49 29.87 -4.69
CA LEU A 78 -8.32 29.02 -4.77
C LEU A 78 -8.37 28.25 -6.08
N CYS A 79 -7.42 28.53 -6.98
CA CYS A 79 -7.39 27.98 -8.34
C CYS A 79 -6.19 27.05 -8.53
N LEU A 80 -6.45 25.81 -8.90
CA LEU A 80 -5.43 24.82 -9.26
C LEU A 80 -5.52 24.56 -10.76
N ASN A 81 -4.43 24.80 -11.48
CA ASN A 81 -4.29 24.33 -12.86
C ASN A 81 -4.10 22.80 -12.90
N ARG A 82 -4.01 22.23 -14.10
CA ARG A 82 -3.81 20.79 -14.28
C ARG A 82 -2.59 20.22 -13.55
N ALA A 83 -1.42 20.83 -13.74
CA ALA A 83 -0.19 20.32 -13.12
C ALA A 83 -0.31 20.28 -11.57
N ALA A 84 -0.89 21.33 -10.97
CA ALA A 84 -1.15 21.39 -9.54
C ALA A 84 -2.22 20.39 -9.08
N SER A 85 -3.30 20.23 -9.85
CA SER A 85 -4.40 19.34 -9.49
C SER A 85 -4.07 17.86 -9.70
N ASP A 86 -3.27 17.50 -10.71
CA ASP A 86 -2.86 16.11 -10.97
C ASP A 86 -2.04 15.54 -9.79
N GLU A 87 -1.18 16.35 -9.15
CA GLU A 87 -0.41 15.93 -7.96
C GLU A 87 -1.27 15.67 -6.72
N ILE A 88 -2.46 16.26 -6.65
CA ILE A 88 -3.32 16.21 -5.45
C ILE A 88 -4.77 15.81 -5.80
N ILE A 89 -4.95 15.05 -6.88
CA ILE A 89 -6.24 14.83 -7.54
C ILE A 89 -7.31 14.25 -6.62
N TRP A 90 -6.91 13.44 -5.62
CA TRP A 90 -7.82 12.92 -4.61
C TRP A 90 -8.53 14.03 -3.84
N HIS A 91 -7.81 15.09 -3.43
CA HIS A 91 -8.41 16.23 -2.72
C HIS A 91 -9.35 17.00 -3.64
N CYS A 92 -8.94 17.23 -4.89
CA CYS A 92 -9.78 17.91 -5.88
C CYS A 92 -11.10 17.18 -6.08
N LYS A 93 -11.06 15.86 -6.33
CA LYS A 93 -12.25 15.02 -6.48
C LYS A 93 -13.08 14.97 -5.20
N HIS A 94 -12.45 14.84 -4.03
CA HIS A 94 -13.14 14.84 -2.75
C HIS A 94 -13.93 16.14 -2.52
N TYR A 95 -13.30 17.30 -2.74
CA TYR A 95 -13.96 18.60 -2.58
C TYR A 95 -15.01 18.87 -3.66
N THR A 96 -14.82 18.34 -4.88
CA THR A 96 -15.85 18.40 -5.92
C THR A 96 -17.07 17.54 -5.58
N GLY A 97 -16.87 16.31 -5.10
CA GLY A 97 -17.98 15.46 -4.65
C GLY A 97 -18.74 16.04 -3.45
N ARG A 98 -18.09 16.88 -2.63
CA ARG A 98 -18.73 17.63 -1.54
C ARG A 98 -19.44 18.92 -2.01
N GLY A 99 -19.37 19.25 -3.29
CA GLY A 99 -19.98 20.46 -3.85
C GLY A 99 -19.29 21.78 -3.46
N VAL A 100 -18.07 21.72 -2.90
CA VAL A 100 -17.33 22.91 -2.42
C VAL A 100 -16.16 23.31 -3.34
N MET A 101 -15.93 22.55 -4.41
CA MET A 101 -14.95 22.83 -5.45
C MET A 101 -15.55 22.49 -6.83
N LYS A 102 -15.30 23.31 -7.84
CA LYS A 102 -15.81 23.14 -9.19
C LYS A 102 -14.68 22.91 -10.18
N TYR A 103 -14.89 21.95 -11.08
CA TYR A 103 -14.01 21.71 -12.23
C TYR A 103 -14.44 22.59 -13.41
N TYR A 104 -13.45 23.13 -14.11
CA TYR A 104 -13.59 23.89 -15.35
C TYR A 104 -12.73 23.21 -16.41
N ALA A 105 -13.34 22.89 -17.55
CA ALA A 105 -12.63 22.26 -18.67
C ALA A 105 -11.57 23.20 -19.27
N THR A 106 -11.82 24.51 -19.22
CA THR A 106 -10.93 25.54 -19.76
C THR A 106 -10.86 26.77 -18.86
N GLY A 107 -9.75 27.52 -18.91
CA GLY A 107 -9.64 28.82 -18.24
C GLY A 107 -10.59 29.87 -18.81
N GLN A 108 -11.05 29.70 -20.06
CA GLN A 108 -12.12 30.54 -20.62
C GLN A 108 -13.47 30.32 -19.90
N ASP A 109 -13.81 29.08 -19.56
CA ASP A 109 -15.01 28.77 -18.79
C ASP A 109 -14.91 29.35 -17.37
N LEU A 110 -13.72 29.27 -16.76
CA LEU A 110 -13.44 29.89 -15.47
C LEU A 110 -13.62 31.41 -15.53
N ALA A 111 -13.00 32.09 -16.51
CA ALA A 111 -13.12 33.54 -16.67
C ALA A 111 -14.59 33.98 -16.81
N LYS A 112 -15.35 33.23 -17.62
CA LYS A 112 -16.78 33.45 -17.83
C LYS A 112 -17.58 33.31 -16.53
N ASP A 113 -17.35 32.24 -15.76
CA ASP A 113 -18.01 32.01 -14.47
C ASP A 113 -17.65 33.07 -13.43
N MET A 114 -16.39 33.52 -13.44
CA MET A 114 -15.92 34.61 -12.58
C MET A 114 -16.48 35.99 -12.96
N GLY A 115 -16.98 36.15 -14.20
CA GLY A 115 -17.40 37.44 -14.72
C GLY A 115 -16.24 38.40 -15.00
N VAL A 116 -15.05 37.88 -15.30
CA VAL A 116 -13.84 38.67 -15.62
C VAL A 116 -13.40 38.39 -17.05
N ALA A 117 -12.71 39.36 -17.66
CA ALA A 117 -12.14 39.17 -18.98
C ALA A 117 -10.99 38.15 -18.91
N LEU A 118 -10.93 37.24 -19.89
CA LEU A 118 -9.94 36.15 -19.92
C LEU A 118 -8.49 36.67 -19.88
N ASP A 119 -8.24 37.80 -20.54
CA ASP A 119 -6.94 38.47 -20.57
C ASP A 119 -6.45 38.86 -19.17
N VAL A 120 -7.35 39.13 -18.21
CA VAL A 120 -6.98 39.42 -16.82
C VAL A 120 -6.41 38.18 -16.12
N ILE A 121 -7.01 37.01 -16.35
CA ILE A 121 -6.50 35.74 -15.79
C ILE A 121 -5.20 35.33 -16.49
N GLU A 122 -5.14 35.48 -17.81
CA GLU A 122 -3.92 35.26 -18.60
C GLU A 122 -2.76 36.14 -18.10
N GLN A 123 -3.00 37.46 -17.93
CA GLN A 123 -2.00 38.38 -17.40
C GLN A 123 -1.59 38.04 -15.96
N THR A 124 -2.52 37.61 -15.12
CA THR A 124 -2.22 37.21 -13.74
C THR A 124 -1.30 36.00 -13.68
N HIS A 125 -1.57 34.98 -14.50
CA HIS A 125 -0.68 33.82 -14.62
C HIS A 125 0.66 34.18 -15.28
N GLU A 126 0.66 35.07 -16.28
CA GLU A 126 1.89 35.52 -16.92
C GLU A 126 2.80 36.27 -15.95
N GLN A 127 2.25 37.18 -15.15
CA GLN A 127 3.00 37.89 -14.11
C GLN A 127 3.62 36.91 -13.11
N HIS A 128 2.84 35.91 -12.65
CA HIS A 128 3.32 34.87 -11.75
C HIS A 128 4.42 34.01 -12.38
N TYR A 129 4.24 33.61 -13.64
CA TYR A 129 5.22 32.84 -14.42
C TYR A 129 6.53 33.61 -14.63
N GLN A 130 6.45 34.90 -14.98
CA GLN A 130 7.63 35.75 -15.16
C GLN A 130 8.35 36.02 -13.84
N ALA A 131 7.63 36.22 -12.74
CA ALA A 131 8.22 36.36 -11.41
C ALA A 131 9.00 35.08 -11.02
N ALA A 132 8.42 33.91 -11.29
CA ALA A 132 9.09 32.63 -11.05
C ALA A 132 10.36 32.48 -11.92
N LYS A 133 10.29 32.82 -13.21
CA LYS A 133 11.45 32.73 -14.13
C LYS A 133 12.57 33.70 -13.73
N LYS A 134 12.23 34.89 -13.26
CA LYS A 134 13.22 35.84 -12.69
C LYS A 134 13.83 35.30 -11.40
N THR A 135 13.02 34.71 -10.52
CA THR A 135 13.48 34.10 -9.26
C THR A 135 14.41 32.90 -9.53
N GLU A 136 14.09 32.05 -10.53
CA GLU A 136 14.96 30.95 -10.96
C GLU A 136 16.33 31.45 -11.44
N LYS A 137 16.36 32.57 -12.17
CA LYS A 137 17.58 33.15 -12.72
C LYS A 137 18.39 33.92 -11.67
N ASP A 138 17.71 34.63 -10.78
CA ASP A 138 18.31 35.50 -9.76
C ASP A 138 17.47 35.46 -8.46
N PRO A 139 17.71 34.48 -7.57
CA PRO A 139 16.88 34.25 -6.39
C PRO A 139 16.85 35.39 -5.36
N ASP A 140 17.83 36.29 -5.40
CA ASP A 140 18.02 37.35 -4.39
C ASP A 140 18.04 38.77 -4.97
N GLY A 141 17.93 38.94 -6.29
CA GLY A 141 17.92 40.25 -6.96
C GLY A 141 16.56 40.96 -7.03
N GLY A 142 15.51 40.36 -6.46
CA GLY A 142 14.15 40.92 -6.51
C GLY A 142 14.03 42.34 -5.91
N SER A 143 13.09 43.13 -6.42
CA SER A 143 12.89 44.51 -5.94
C SER A 143 12.22 44.57 -4.57
N TRP A 144 11.51 43.50 -4.18
CA TRP A 144 10.64 43.50 -3.01
C TRP A 144 11.17 42.65 -1.86
N PRO A 145 10.90 42.98 -0.59
CA PRO A 145 11.19 42.08 0.52
C PRO A 145 10.43 40.75 0.40
N ALA A 146 11.11 39.65 0.71
CA ALA A 146 10.53 38.31 0.70
C ALA A 146 10.38 37.72 2.10
N TYR A 147 9.48 36.74 2.21
CA TYR A 147 9.31 35.91 3.41
C TYR A 147 9.86 34.49 3.17
N PRO A 148 10.58 33.87 4.14
CA PRO A 148 10.92 34.38 5.47
C PRO A 148 12.06 35.41 5.49
N SER A 149 12.84 35.51 4.41
CA SER A 149 13.91 36.50 4.24
C SER A 149 14.30 36.66 2.76
N GLY A 150 15.08 37.70 2.47
CA GLY A 150 15.64 37.96 1.14
C GLY A 150 14.75 38.85 0.27
N LYS A 151 14.83 38.66 -1.05
CA LYS A 151 14.10 39.46 -2.04
C LYS A 151 13.20 38.62 -2.93
N SER A 152 12.19 39.26 -3.52
CA SER A 152 11.16 38.66 -4.39
C SER A 152 10.98 39.49 -5.65
N TRP A 153 10.79 38.80 -6.77
CA TRP A 153 10.35 39.38 -8.05
C TRP A 153 8.83 39.43 -8.19
N ASP A 154 8.09 38.76 -7.29
CA ASP A 154 6.63 38.73 -7.28
C ASP A 154 6.09 40.04 -6.71
N GLU A 155 5.67 40.95 -7.58
CA GLU A 155 5.08 42.23 -7.18
C GLU A 155 3.78 42.08 -6.36
N PRO A 156 2.81 41.23 -6.73
CA PRO A 156 1.55 41.09 -5.99
C PRO A 156 1.74 40.77 -4.50
N SER A 157 2.76 39.97 -4.15
CA SER A 157 3.11 39.71 -2.76
C SER A 157 4.22 40.62 -2.23
N GLY A 158 5.11 41.12 -3.09
CA GLY A 158 6.28 41.89 -2.73
C GLY A 158 5.95 43.25 -2.13
N MET A 159 4.91 43.93 -2.63
CA MET A 159 4.46 45.22 -2.10
C MET A 159 4.03 45.15 -0.63
N THR A 160 3.66 43.96 -0.16
CA THR A 160 3.20 43.71 1.21
C THR A 160 4.34 43.34 2.17
N GLY A 161 5.59 43.30 1.69
CA GLY A 161 6.77 42.91 2.47
C GLY A 161 6.91 41.40 2.71
N SER A 162 6.01 40.58 2.14
CA SER A 162 5.99 39.12 2.28
C SER A 162 6.14 38.39 0.95
N GLY A 163 7.01 38.93 0.08
CA GLY A 163 7.23 38.46 -1.28
C GLY A 163 7.48 36.95 -1.41
N LYS A 164 6.91 36.35 -2.48
CA LYS A 164 6.98 34.92 -2.81
C LYS A 164 8.33 34.55 -3.46
N LYS A 165 9.00 33.52 -2.92
CA LYS A 165 10.24 32.94 -3.49
C LYS A 165 10.07 31.52 -4.04
N PHE A 166 9.03 30.81 -3.60
CA PHE A 166 8.83 29.40 -3.93
C PHE A 166 7.65 29.25 -4.87
N TYR A 167 7.86 28.55 -5.99
CA TYR A 167 6.91 28.40 -7.08
C TYR A 167 6.85 26.94 -7.48
N HIS A 168 5.65 26.39 -7.60
CA HIS A 168 5.44 25.00 -8.02
C HIS A 168 4.29 24.96 -9.03
N ASN A 169 4.36 24.06 -10.02
CA ASN A 169 3.32 23.86 -11.04
C ASN A 169 2.78 25.16 -11.66
N ILE A 170 3.67 26.06 -12.04
CA ILE A 170 3.33 27.32 -12.70
C ILE A 170 3.09 27.10 -14.21
N ILE A 171 2.19 27.90 -14.78
CA ILE A 171 1.89 27.90 -16.22
C ILE A 171 2.08 29.33 -16.77
N PRO A 172 2.55 29.49 -18.03
CA PRO A 172 2.53 30.78 -18.70
C PRO A 172 1.10 31.26 -18.95
N GLY A 173 0.88 32.56 -19.08
CA GLY A 173 -0.44 33.13 -19.30
C GLY A 173 -1.10 32.62 -20.58
N SER A 174 -0.31 32.37 -21.62
CA SER A 174 -0.79 31.84 -22.91
C SER A 174 -1.42 30.44 -22.82
N ALA A 175 -1.14 29.66 -21.77
CA ALA A 175 -1.73 28.34 -21.57
C ALA A 175 -3.14 28.41 -20.94
N VAL A 176 -3.45 29.47 -20.19
CA VAL A 176 -4.66 29.60 -19.36
C VAL A 176 -5.93 29.31 -20.15
N LYS A 177 -6.06 29.87 -21.36
CA LYS A 177 -7.29 29.76 -22.16
C LYS A 177 -7.76 28.31 -22.33
N SER A 178 -6.85 27.38 -22.56
CA SER A 178 -7.14 25.96 -22.84
C SER A 178 -6.91 25.03 -21.64
N GLU A 179 -6.27 25.50 -20.58
CA GLU A 179 -5.93 24.68 -19.42
C GLU A 179 -7.17 24.39 -18.56
N PRO A 180 -7.35 23.16 -18.06
CA PRO A 180 -8.40 22.88 -17.09
C PRO A 180 -8.02 23.38 -15.69
N PHE A 181 -9.05 23.71 -14.89
CA PHE A 181 -8.88 24.20 -13.53
C PHE A 181 -9.82 23.52 -12.53
N TYR A 182 -9.33 23.28 -11.33
CA TYR A 182 -10.15 23.04 -10.15
C TYR A 182 -10.17 24.31 -9.29
N VAL A 183 -11.35 24.82 -8.99
CA VAL A 183 -11.50 26.10 -8.28
C VAL A 183 -12.50 25.97 -7.14
N ALA A 184 -12.09 26.44 -5.97
CA ALA A 184 -12.95 26.55 -4.81
C ALA A 184 -13.11 28.00 -4.38
N ILE A 185 -14.32 28.40 -4.03
CA ILE A 185 -14.56 29.70 -3.38
C ILE A 185 -14.09 29.57 -1.93
N ILE A 186 -13.27 30.51 -1.47
CA ILE A 186 -12.67 30.47 -0.14
C ILE A 186 -13.00 31.72 0.68
N THR A 187 -13.03 31.55 2.00
CA THR A 187 -13.18 32.64 2.96
C THR A 187 -12.33 32.36 4.20
N PRO A 188 -11.86 33.39 4.93
CA PRO A 188 -11.22 33.19 6.21
C PRO A 188 -12.16 32.56 7.25
N VAL A 189 -11.66 31.63 8.06
CA VAL A 189 -12.42 30.92 9.11
C VAL A 189 -11.62 30.75 10.39
N ILE A 190 -12.27 30.88 11.55
CA ILE A 190 -11.63 30.59 12.85
C ILE A 190 -11.17 29.13 12.85
N HIS A 191 -9.94 28.88 13.31
CA HIS A 191 -9.32 27.57 13.15
C HIS A 191 -8.57 27.05 14.38
N TYR A 192 -7.84 27.89 15.11
CA TYR A 192 -7.03 27.45 16.25
C TYR A 192 -6.93 28.54 17.31
N CYS A 193 -7.09 28.19 18.58
CA CYS A 193 -6.84 29.07 19.71
C CYS A 193 -5.43 28.80 20.25
N MET A 194 -4.48 29.72 20.07
CA MET A 194 -3.10 29.51 20.51
C MET A 194 -2.94 29.67 22.02
N GLY A 195 -3.77 30.53 22.61
CA GLY A 195 -3.86 30.68 24.05
C GLY A 195 -4.57 29.53 24.73
N GLY A 196 -4.31 29.40 26.02
CA GLY A 196 -4.88 28.35 26.85
C GLY A 196 -4.35 28.42 28.27
N LEU A 197 -4.41 27.30 28.98
CA LEU A 197 -3.82 27.18 30.31
C LEU A 197 -2.29 27.30 30.22
N LEU A 198 -1.69 28.16 31.03
CA LEU A 198 -0.23 28.27 31.12
C LEU A 198 0.33 26.97 31.72
N ILE A 199 1.28 26.36 31.01
CA ILE A 199 1.97 25.15 31.44
C ILE A 199 3.48 25.37 31.56
N ASP A 200 4.14 24.58 32.40
CA ASP A 200 5.59 24.42 32.38
C ASP A 200 6.04 23.30 31.41
N THR A 201 7.34 23.00 31.41
CA THR A 201 7.95 21.96 30.58
C THR A 201 7.51 20.54 30.93
N ASP A 202 6.94 20.31 32.12
CA ASP A 202 6.34 19.03 32.53
C ASP A 202 4.82 19.00 32.24
N SER A 203 4.31 20.01 31.52
CA SER A 203 2.89 20.19 31.20
C SER A 203 1.99 20.41 32.43
N ALA A 204 2.56 20.77 33.58
CA ALA A 204 1.78 21.06 34.77
C ALA A 204 1.17 22.46 34.64
N CYS A 205 -0.11 22.59 34.98
CA CYS A 205 -0.80 23.89 34.92
C CYS A 205 -0.29 24.83 36.02
N ILE A 206 0.12 26.02 35.63
CA ILE A 206 0.65 27.03 36.54
C ILE A 206 -0.48 27.82 37.18
N GLY A 207 -0.50 27.86 38.51
CA GLY A 207 -1.48 28.59 39.29
C GLY A 207 -1.20 30.10 39.39
N SER A 208 -2.15 30.83 39.95
CA SER A 208 -2.06 32.28 40.17
C SER A 208 -0.80 32.72 40.95
N ASN A 209 -0.28 31.85 41.81
CA ASN A 209 0.94 32.02 42.61
C ASN A 209 2.25 31.71 41.86
N ASN A 210 2.22 31.46 40.54
CA ASN A 210 3.37 31.04 39.72
C ASN A 210 3.96 29.66 40.09
N LEU A 211 3.20 28.82 40.79
CA LEU A 211 3.58 27.44 41.10
C LEU A 211 2.66 26.47 40.36
N ALA A 212 3.16 25.29 40.04
CA ALA A 212 2.35 24.22 39.49
C ALA A 212 1.20 23.85 40.45
N ILE A 213 -0.01 23.70 39.92
CA ILE A 213 -1.16 23.19 40.68
C ILE A 213 -1.01 21.68 40.79
N PRO A 214 -0.87 21.12 42.01
CA PRO A 214 -0.62 19.69 42.18
C PRO A 214 -1.72 18.84 41.54
N GLY A 215 -1.31 17.90 40.67
CA GLY A 215 -2.21 16.97 40.01
C GLY A 215 -2.96 17.53 38.79
N LEU A 216 -2.75 18.78 38.40
CA LEU A 216 -3.38 19.39 37.22
C LEU A 216 -2.39 19.53 36.05
N TYR A 217 -2.69 18.87 34.94
CA TYR A 217 -1.89 18.87 33.71
C TYR A 217 -2.76 19.21 32.50
N ALA A 218 -2.15 19.80 31.47
CA ALA A 218 -2.83 20.15 30.22
C ALA A 218 -1.91 19.88 29.00
N ALA A 219 -2.52 19.50 27.87
CA ALA A 219 -1.80 19.22 26.63
C ALA A 219 -2.68 19.47 25.40
N GLY A 220 -2.05 19.77 24.26
CA GLY A 220 -2.76 20.14 23.03
C GLY A 220 -3.35 21.55 23.10
N GLU A 221 -4.37 21.82 22.27
CA GLU A 221 -4.93 23.18 22.07
C GLU A 221 -5.50 23.85 23.35
N VAL A 222 -5.76 23.09 24.42
CA VAL A 222 -6.17 23.66 25.71
C VAL A 222 -5.01 24.31 26.49
N ALA A 223 -3.76 24.01 26.12
CA ALA A 223 -2.54 24.57 26.70
C ALA A 223 -2.03 25.77 25.88
N GLY A 224 -1.65 26.85 26.57
CA GLY A 224 -1.15 28.08 25.96
C GLY A 224 0.38 28.20 26.02
N GLY A 225 0.94 29.08 25.19
CA GLY A 225 2.37 29.45 25.19
C GLY A 225 3.24 28.68 24.19
N VAL A 226 2.80 27.52 23.69
CA VAL A 226 3.58 26.69 22.73
C VAL A 226 3.73 27.39 21.37
N HIS A 227 2.69 28.06 20.91
CA HIS A 227 2.62 28.62 19.55
C HIS A 227 2.77 30.15 19.51
N GLY A 228 2.86 30.80 20.67
CA GLY A 228 2.82 32.25 20.80
C GLY A 228 1.62 32.85 20.05
N ASN A 229 1.87 33.91 19.27
CA ASN A 229 0.80 34.63 18.58
C ASN A 229 0.35 34.03 17.24
N ASN A 230 1.05 33.03 16.68
CA ASN A 230 0.66 32.42 15.40
C ASN A 230 1.25 31.02 15.21
N ARG A 231 0.39 30.01 15.16
CA ARG A 231 0.77 28.61 14.93
C ARG A 231 1.22 28.35 13.49
N LEU A 232 2.29 27.57 13.31
CA LEU A 232 2.71 27.02 12.01
C LEU A 232 1.88 25.81 11.59
N GLY A 233 1.63 25.65 10.29
CA GLY A 233 0.98 24.47 9.72
C GLY A 233 1.75 23.19 10.11
N GLY A 234 1.02 22.11 10.42
CA GLY A 234 1.61 20.84 10.89
C GLY A 234 1.89 20.74 12.40
N ASN A 235 2.10 21.86 13.11
CA ASN A 235 2.52 21.81 14.52
C ASN A 235 1.43 21.37 15.51
N SER A 236 0.13 21.52 15.20
CA SER A 236 -0.95 21.22 16.17
C SER A 236 -1.04 19.74 16.54
N LEU A 237 -0.91 18.84 15.56
CA LEU A 237 -0.91 17.41 15.84
C LEU A 237 0.35 16.97 16.57
N LEU A 238 1.49 17.58 16.24
CA LEU A 238 2.75 17.32 16.92
C LEU A 238 2.71 17.78 18.38
N ASP A 239 2.12 18.95 18.65
CA ASP A 239 1.83 19.45 20.00
C ASP A 239 1.02 18.42 20.81
N CYS A 240 -0.13 17.96 20.28
CA CYS A 240 -0.93 16.94 20.94
C CYS A 240 -0.14 15.67 21.28
N VAL A 241 0.68 15.18 20.35
CA VAL A 241 1.47 13.95 20.56
C VAL A 241 2.59 14.18 21.59
N VAL A 242 3.32 15.28 21.49
CA VAL A 242 4.47 15.55 22.36
C VAL A 242 4.00 15.93 23.76
N PHE A 243 3.18 16.96 23.90
CA PHE A 243 2.72 17.43 25.20
C PHE A 243 1.71 16.46 25.84
N GLY A 244 0.95 15.71 25.04
CA GLY A 244 0.11 14.63 25.59
C GLY A 244 0.94 13.55 26.30
N ARG A 245 2.11 13.21 25.74
CA ARG A 245 3.04 12.26 26.35
C ARG A 245 3.75 12.86 27.57
N VAL A 246 4.17 14.12 27.51
CA VAL A 246 4.80 14.81 28.63
C VAL A 246 3.82 14.89 29.81
N ALA A 247 2.61 15.38 29.58
CA ALA A 247 1.55 15.45 30.58
C ALA A 247 1.22 14.08 31.17
N GLY A 248 1.07 13.04 30.32
CA GLY A 248 0.82 11.68 30.78
C GLY A 248 1.93 11.12 31.66
N LYS A 249 3.21 11.33 31.28
CA LYS A 249 4.38 10.88 32.05
C LYS A 249 4.45 11.61 33.39
N ALA A 250 4.27 12.93 33.39
CA ALA A 250 4.33 13.75 34.61
C ALA A 250 3.17 13.42 35.57
N ALA A 251 1.95 13.25 35.06
CA ALA A 251 0.79 12.85 35.85
C ALA A 251 0.96 11.46 36.48
N ALA A 252 1.45 10.48 35.71
CA ALA A 252 1.73 9.14 36.24
C ALA A 252 2.81 9.16 37.33
N LYS A 253 3.87 9.95 37.13
CA LYS A 253 4.92 10.15 38.15
C LYS A 253 4.38 10.80 39.42
N TYR A 254 3.49 11.78 39.29
CA TYR A 254 2.85 12.42 40.43
C TYR A 254 1.98 11.44 41.24
N MET A 255 1.21 10.60 40.56
CA MET A 255 0.31 9.63 41.22
C MET A 255 1.05 8.44 41.82
N LEU A 256 2.05 7.90 41.12
CA LEU A 256 2.70 6.65 41.47
C LEU A 256 4.06 6.83 42.17
N GLY A 257 4.64 8.04 42.13
CA GLY A 257 5.93 8.33 42.76
C GLY A 257 7.03 7.38 42.29
N ALA A 258 7.67 6.69 43.24
CA ALA A 258 8.72 5.72 42.98
C ALA A 258 8.22 4.43 42.31
N ASP A 259 6.92 4.14 42.39
CA ASP A 259 6.31 2.95 41.79
C ASP A 259 6.00 3.14 40.30
N MET A 260 6.23 4.35 39.76
CA MET A 260 6.13 4.61 38.33
C MET A 260 7.20 3.79 37.59
N LYS A 261 6.75 2.87 36.75
CA LYS A 261 7.61 2.17 35.82
C LYS A 261 7.73 2.99 34.54
N ASP A 262 8.95 3.43 34.21
CA ASP A 262 9.20 3.99 32.89
C ASP A 262 9.08 2.85 31.88
N VAL A 263 8.15 2.97 30.94
CA VAL A 263 7.95 1.96 29.91
C VAL A 263 8.45 2.55 28.61
N ASP A 264 9.40 1.87 27.96
CA ASP A 264 9.90 2.33 26.68
C ASP A 264 8.72 2.38 25.69
N LEU A 265 8.62 3.47 24.94
CA LEU A 265 7.73 3.57 23.80
C LEU A 265 7.85 2.36 22.89
N ARG A 266 9.07 1.86 22.73
CA ARG A 266 9.35 0.61 22.03
C ARG A 266 8.55 -0.52 22.66
N GLU A 267 8.67 -0.75 23.96
CA GLU A 267 7.92 -1.81 24.65
C GLU A 267 6.40 -1.65 24.56
N VAL A 268 5.86 -0.43 24.71
CA VAL A 268 4.42 -0.17 24.58
C VAL A 268 3.92 -0.39 23.14
N THR A 269 4.77 -0.14 22.15
CA THR A 269 4.48 -0.38 20.73
C THR A 269 4.94 -1.76 20.24
N GLY A 270 5.48 -2.61 21.11
CA GLY A 270 5.97 -3.95 20.77
C GLY A 270 7.36 -4.03 20.12
N GLY A 271 8.18 -2.97 20.17
CA GLY A 271 9.58 -2.93 19.75
C GLY A 271 10.05 -1.61 19.13
N GLY A 272 9.14 -0.66 18.89
CA GLY A 272 9.41 0.63 18.25
C GLY A 272 9.42 0.60 16.73
N LEU A 273 9.26 1.76 16.10
CA LEU A 273 9.45 1.96 14.66
C LEU A 273 10.94 1.87 14.32
N THR A 274 11.42 0.71 13.89
CA THR A 274 12.81 0.46 13.52
C THR A 274 13.01 0.62 12.00
N GLY A 275 13.08 1.87 11.57
CA GLY A 275 13.48 2.25 10.22
C GLY A 275 14.06 3.66 10.20
N ALA A 276 15.04 3.92 9.34
CA ALA A 276 15.41 5.30 9.03
C ALA A 276 14.13 6.03 8.57
N VAL A 277 13.84 7.19 9.16
CA VAL A 277 12.75 8.05 8.70
C VAL A 277 13.19 8.60 7.35
N GLU A 278 12.90 7.89 6.27
CA GLU A 278 12.90 8.52 4.95
C GLU A 278 11.80 9.58 4.99
N SER A 279 12.15 10.81 4.57
CA SER A 279 11.23 11.93 4.51
C SER A 279 9.94 11.49 3.83
N SER A 280 8.83 11.61 4.56
CA SER A 280 7.51 11.30 4.03
C SER A 280 7.21 12.27 2.90
N LYS A 281 7.10 11.78 1.67
CA LYS A 281 6.53 12.54 0.53
C LYS A 281 5.06 12.93 0.75
N LEU A 282 4.46 12.53 1.89
CA LEU A 282 3.08 12.81 2.28
C LEU A 282 2.99 13.68 3.54
N ALA A 283 4.12 14.10 4.13
CA ALA A 283 4.14 15.12 5.17
C ALA A 283 4.09 16.49 4.51
N GLY A 284 2.97 17.20 4.66
CA GLY A 284 2.84 18.56 4.18
C GLY A 284 3.93 19.48 4.78
N GLY A 285 4.76 20.03 3.90
CA GLY A 285 5.64 21.16 4.18
C GLY A 285 7.08 20.82 4.56
N SER A 286 7.90 20.42 3.58
CA SER A 286 9.31 20.82 3.57
C SER A 286 9.73 21.16 2.14
N TYR A 287 10.22 22.38 1.96
CA TYR A 287 10.78 22.91 0.73
C TYR A 287 11.97 22.04 0.30
N GLU A 288 11.86 21.31 -0.82
CA GLU A 288 12.97 20.57 -1.42
C GLU A 288 13.25 21.03 -2.87
N ASP A 289 14.37 21.74 -3.00
CA ASP A 289 15.34 22.00 -4.08
C ASP A 289 15.15 21.64 -5.57
N LYS A 290 14.00 21.16 -6.09
CA LYS A 290 13.90 20.76 -7.52
C LYS A 290 12.65 21.23 -8.29
N MET A 291 12.10 22.39 -7.95
CA MET A 291 10.92 22.98 -8.61
C MET A 291 11.19 23.66 -9.97
N ASN A 292 11.87 23.01 -10.94
CA ASN A 292 12.01 23.54 -12.31
C ASN A 292 12.17 22.47 -13.41
N SER A 293 11.21 21.55 -13.55
CA SER A 293 11.11 20.78 -14.80
C SER A 293 9.67 20.37 -15.09
N ALA A 294 9.03 21.08 -16.01
CA ALA A 294 7.66 20.88 -16.44
C ALA A 294 7.58 20.00 -17.71
N ALA A 295 6.54 19.17 -17.80
CA ALA A 295 5.90 18.82 -19.07
C ALA A 295 4.42 18.44 -18.82
N VAL A 296 3.52 19.14 -19.51
CA VAL A 296 2.05 19.13 -19.39
C VAL A 296 1.42 18.31 -20.53
N PRO A 297 0.19 17.78 -20.36
CA PRO A 297 -0.42 16.70 -21.14
C PRO A 297 -1.63 17.16 -21.99
N ALA A 298 -2.30 16.24 -22.68
CA ALA A 298 -3.62 16.45 -23.31
C ALA A 298 -4.42 15.13 -23.33
N ALA A 299 -5.74 15.07 -23.45
CA ALA A 299 -6.92 15.72 -22.84
C ALA A 299 -8.14 14.95 -23.41
N ALA A 300 -9.27 14.99 -22.70
CA ALA A 300 -10.45 14.12 -22.82
C ALA A 300 -11.52 14.57 -23.85
N ALA A 301 -12.49 13.68 -24.14
CA ALA A 301 -13.95 13.88 -24.36
C ALA A 301 -14.55 12.69 -25.18
N ALA A 302 -15.80 12.22 -25.10
CA ALA A 302 -17.02 12.49 -24.30
C ALA A 302 -18.10 11.41 -24.65
N ALA A 303 -19.10 11.22 -23.78
CA ALA A 303 -20.31 10.39 -23.92
C ALA A 303 -21.36 11.00 -24.91
N PRO A 304 -22.60 10.44 -25.16
CA PRO A 304 -23.33 9.29 -24.57
C PRO A 304 -24.20 8.43 -25.55
N ALA A 305 -24.86 7.35 -25.07
CA ALA A 305 -26.31 7.04 -25.26
C ALA A 305 -26.71 5.61 -24.83
N ALA A 306 -27.88 5.47 -24.21
CA ALA A 306 -28.45 4.25 -23.62
C ALA A 306 -29.57 3.59 -24.44
N GLY A 307 -29.84 2.30 -24.17
CA GLY A 307 -31.12 1.58 -24.39
C GLY A 307 -30.94 0.09 -24.73
N GLY A 308 -31.63 -0.92 -24.16
CA GLY A 308 -32.68 -0.99 -23.12
C GLY A 308 -33.26 -2.42 -22.97
N GLY A 309 -34.05 -2.65 -21.91
CA GLY A 309 -35.04 -3.75 -21.71
C GLY A 309 -34.64 -4.87 -20.73
N GLY A 310 -35.41 -5.32 -19.72
CA GLY A 310 -36.74 -4.98 -19.20
C GLY A 310 -37.22 -6.07 -18.23
N GLY A 311 -37.66 -5.70 -17.02
CA GLY A 311 -38.34 -6.52 -16.01
C GLY A 311 -38.90 -5.60 -14.92
N GLY A 312 -40.20 -5.71 -14.60
CA GLY A 312 -41.01 -4.67 -13.94
C GLY A 312 -40.59 -4.33 -12.51
N GLY A 313 -40.11 -3.12 -12.30
CA GLY A 313 -39.69 -2.58 -11.01
C GLY A 313 -40.38 -1.24 -10.69
N ILE A 314 -40.10 -0.70 -9.53
CA ILE A 314 -40.67 0.56 -9.02
C ILE A 314 -40.08 1.71 -9.85
N SER A 315 -40.91 2.60 -10.38
CA SER A 315 -40.39 3.68 -11.25
C SER A 315 -39.82 4.83 -10.41
N LEU A 316 -38.85 5.58 -10.94
CA LEU A 316 -38.37 6.83 -10.31
C LEU A 316 -39.51 7.84 -10.11
N ALA A 317 -40.53 7.82 -10.98
CA ALA A 317 -41.71 8.66 -10.84
C ALA A 317 -42.60 8.24 -9.66
N ASP A 318 -42.57 6.97 -9.27
CA ASP A 318 -43.22 6.49 -8.05
C ASP A 318 -42.39 6.86 -6.83
N VAL A 319 -41.07 6.63 -6.84
CA VAL A 319 -40.16 7.05 -5.76
C VAL A 319 -40.28 8.55 -5.47
N ALA A 320 -40.37 9.39 -6.50
CA ALA A 320 -40.50 10.84 -6.35
C ALA A 320 -41.76 11.32 -5.61
N LYS A 321 -42.79 10.46 -5.46
CA LYS A 321 -44.00 10.75 -4.67
C LYS A 321 -43.75 10.65 -3.16
N HIS A 322 -42.71 9.93 -2.74
CA HIS A 322 -42.33 9.65 -1.35
C HIS A 322 -41.15 10.53 -0.94
N ASN A 323 -41.38 11.84 -0.86
CA ASN A 323 -40.34 12.87 -0.69
C ASN A 323 -40.45 13.71 0.59
N THR A 324 -41.17 13.22 1.60
CA THR A 324 -41.42 13.96 2.86
C THR A 324 -40.90 13.21 4.07
N LYS A 325 -40.73 13.87 5.22
CA LYS A 325 -40.30 13.20 6.46
C LYS A 325 -41.25 12.10 6.92
N ALA A 326 -42.55 12.21 6.62
CA ALA A 326 -43.55 11.20 6.99
C ALA A 326 -43.68 10.08 5.95
N ASP A 327 -42.99 10.20 4.80
CA ASP A 327 -43.08 9.30 3.65
C ASP A 327 -41.85 9.52 2.75
N CYS A 328 -40.76 8.83 3.04
CA CYS A 328 -39.41 9.10 2.52
C CYS A 328 -38.80 7.85 1.89
N TRP A 329 -38.74 7.82 0.56
CA TRP A 329 -38.04 6.77 -0.18
C TRP A 329 -36.78 7.31 -0.85
N VAL A 330 -35.75 6.47 -0.97
CA VAL A 330 -34.50 6.80 -1.68
C VAL A 330 -34.07 5.62 -2.55
N VAL A 331 -33.31 5.87 -3.62
CA VAL A 331 -32.74 4.80 -4.45
C VAL A 331 -31.24 4.68 -4.18
N VAL A 332 -30.74 3.46 -3.95
CA VAL A 332 -29.31 3.18 -3.80
C VAL A 332 -28.96 1.91 -4.56
N ASP A 333 -27.99 1.98 -5.47
CA ASP A 333 -27.56 0.89 -6.36
C ASP A 333 -28.71 0.21 -7.11
N GLY A 334 -29.70 1.01 -7.51
CA GLY A 334 -30.91 0.54 -8.21
C GLY A 334 -31.96 -0.10 -7.30
N GLN A 335 -31.69 -0.25 -5.99
CA GLN A 335 -32.67 -0.65 -4.98
C GLN A 335 -33.49 0.57 -4.54
N VAL A 336 -34.80 0.40 -4.40
CA VAL A 336 -35.68 1.40 -3.76
C VAL A 336 -35.79 1.06 -2.29
N LEU A 337 -35.49 2.03 -1.43
CA LEU A 337 -35.56 1.90 0.03
C LEU A 337 -36.65 2.80 0.59
N ASP A 338 -37.55 2.25 1.40
CA ASP A 338 -38.37 3.01 2.34
C ASP A 338 -37.60 3.23 3.64
N VAL A 339 -37.13 4.46 3.82
CA VAL A 339 -36.30 4.85 4.97
C VAL A 339 -37.09 5.65 5.99
N THR A 340 -38.42 5.76 5.84
CA THR A 340 -39.29 6.61 6.67
C THR A 340 -39.13 6.33 8.16
N SER A 341 -39.15 5.06 8.57
CA SER A 341 -38.98 4.66 9.97
C SER A 341 -37.53 4.67 10.44
N PHE A 342 -36.57 4.67 9.51
CA PHE A 342 -35.13 4.67 9.81
C PHE A 342 -34.55 6.09 9.95
N LEU A 343 -35.27 7.12 9.51
CA LEU A 343 -34.81 8.52 9.57
C LEU A 343 -34.32 8.92 10.96
N SER A 344 -35.07 8.61 12.01
CA SER A 344 -34.73 8.94 13.40
C SER A 344 -33.58 8.12 13.99
N GLU A 345 -33.26 6.99 13.37
CA GLU A 345 -32.21 6.06 13.80
C GLU A 345 -30.89 6.25 13.03
N HIS A 346 -30.93 7.05 11.94
CA HIS A 346 -29.76 7.29 11.11
C HIS A 346 -28.65 8.03 11.88
N PRO A 347 -27.43 7.45 12.00
CA PRO A 347 -26.34 8.05 12.79
C PRO A 347 -25.88 9.44 12.32
N GLY A 348 -26.09 9.76 11.04
CA GLY A 348 -25.81 11.07 10.46
C GLY A 348 -26.92 12.11 10.66
N GLY A 349 -27.98 11.76 11.38
CA GLY A 349 -29.19 12.56 11.54
C GLY A 349 -30.14 12.46 10.34
N GLU A 350 -31.41 12.82 10.58
CA GLU A 350 -32.50 12.72 9.60
C GLU A 350 -32.24 13.53 8.32
N LEU A 351 -31.62 14.72 8.45
CA LEU A 351 -31.36 15.64 7.34
C LEU A 351 -30.42 15.05 6.27
N ALA A 352 -29.53 14.13 6.65
CA ALA A 352 -28.59 13.49 5.74
C ALA A 352 -29.31 12.64 4.68
N ILE A 353 -30.40 11.99 5.07
CA ILE A 353 -31.24 11.18 4.16
C ILE A 353 -32.30 12.05 3.49
N LEU A 354 -32.94 12.97 4.23
CA LEU A 354 -34.02 13.83 3.71
C LEU A 354 -33.59 14.70 2.52
N THR A 355 -32.30 15.03 2.39
CA THR A 355 -31.75 15.75 1.22
C THR A 355 -32.00 14.99 -0.10
N PHE A 356 -32.13 13.67 -0.02
CA PHE A 356 -32.34 12.77 -1.14
C PHE A 356 -33.74 12.13 -1.16
N ALA A 357 -34.67 12.60 -0.33
CA ALA A 357 -36.03 12.07 -0.30
C ALA A 357 -36.69 12.15 -1.70
N GLY A 358 -37.20 11.00 -2.17
CA GLY A 358 -37.77 10.81 -3.49
C GLY A 358 -36.76 10.76 -4.65
N LYS A 359 -35.46 10.60 -4.37
CA LYS A 359 -34.38 10.66 -5.38
C LYS A 359 -33.45 9.46 -5.31
N ASP A 360 -32.61 9.32 -6.35
CA ASP A 360 -31.46 8.43 -6.34
C ASP A 360 -30.31 9.07 -5.57
N ALA A 361 -29.78 8.32 -4.60
CA ALA A 361 -28.72 8.68 -3.69
C ALA A 361 -27.51 7.73 -3.84
N THR A 362 -27.45 6.91 -4.89
CA THR A 362 -26.44 5.86 -5.10
C THR A 362 -25.02 6.40 -5.02
N GLU A 363 -24.74 7.49 -5.73
CA GLU A 363 -23.40 8.09 -5.77
C GLU A 363 -23.01 8.63 -4.39
N GLU A 364 -23.89 9.39 -3.74
CA GLU A 364 -23.63 9.96 -2.42
C GLU A 364 -23.55 8.92 -1.31
N PHE A 365 -24.35 7.86 -1.38
CA PHE A 365 -24.32 6.76 -0.44
C PHE A 365 -22.99 6.01 -0.52
N ASN A 366 -22.57 5.61 -1.72
CA ASN A 366 -21.36 4.82 -1.95
C ASN A 366 -20.05 5.61 -1.71
N MET A 367 -20.12 6.94 -1.65
CA MET A 367 -18.97 7.78 -1.31
C MET A 367 -18.60 7.76 0.17
N ILE A 368 -19.52 7.39 1.06
CA ILE A 368 -19.32 7.43 2.52
C ILE A 368 -19.67 6.13 3.22
N HIS A 369 -20.42 5.24 2.56
CA HIS A 369 -20.82 3.96 3.11
C HIS A 369 -20.27 2.82 2.24
N PRO A 370 -19.66 1.79 2.84
CA PRO A 370 -19.31 0.59 2.10
C PRO A 370 -20.57 -0.14 1.59
N PRO A 371 -20.46 -0.94 0.51
CA PRO A 371 -21.62 -1.50 -0.20
C PRO A 371 -22.52 -2.44 0.62
N ASP A 372 -22.06 -2.91 1.77
CA ASP A 372 -22.79 -3.85 2.64
C ASP A 372 -23.63 -3.17 3.74
N VAL A 373 -23.57 -1.83 3.86
CA VAL A 373 -24.22 -1.07 4.94
C VAL A 373 -25.74 -1.22 4.94
N ILE A 374 -26.40 -1.22 3.78
CA ILE A 374 -27.86 -1.39 3.69
C ILE A 374 -28.27 -2.76 4.24
N GLY A 375 -27.63 -3.83 3.78
CA GLY A 375 -27.94 -5.19 4.23
C GLY A 375 -27.63 -5.44 5.71
N LYS A 376 -26.76 -4.63 6.32
CA LYS A 376 -26.35 -4.76 7.72
C LYS A 376 -27.18 -3.95 8.70
N TYR A 377 -27.62 -2.75 8.31
CA TYR A 377 -28.24 -1.79 9.23
C TYR A 377 -29.69 -1.46 8.89
N ALA A 378 -30.10 -1.60 7.63
CA ALA A 378 -31.47 -1.34 7.19
C ALA A 378 -31.94 -2.37 6.13
N PRO A 379 -31.79 -3.69 6.37
CA PRO A 379 -32.19 -4.71 5.38
C PRO A 379 -33.69 -4.66 5.09
N ASP A 380 -34.50 -4.33 6.10
CA ASP A 380 -35.96 -4.26 6.00
C ASP A 380 -36.46 -3.00 5.28
N SER A 381 -35.58 -2.02 5.03
CA SER A 381 -35.92 -0.81 4.27
C SER A 381 -35.98 -1.06 2.76
N VAL A 382 -35.40 -2.14 2.24
CA VAL A 382 -35.39 -2.41 0.79
C VAL A 382 -36.77 -2.93 0.34
N ILE A 383 -37.47 -2.15 -0.48
CA ILE A 383 -38.84 -2.45 -0.92
C ILE A 383 -38.93 -2.90 -2.39
N GLY A 384 -37.84 -2.79 -3.17
CA GLY A 384 -37.79 -3.31 -4.53
C GLY A 384 -36.60 -2.80 -5.34
N MET A 385 -36.62 -3.05 -6.65
CA MET A 385 -35.64 -2.56 -7.62
C MET A 385 -36.32 -1.64 -8.63
N ILE A 386 -35.56 -0.76 -9.29
CA ILE A 386 -36.07 0.07 -10.38
C ILE A 386 -36.32 -0.75 -11.66
N GLY A 387 -37.46 -0.54 -12.35
CA GLY A 387 -37.76 -1.23 -13.62
C GLY A 387 -38.91 -0.65 -14.44
N GLY A 388 -38.89 -0.88 -15.76
CA GLY A 388 -39.79 -0.26 -16.74
C GLY A 388 -41.05 -1.06 -17.07
N GLY A 389 -42.19 -0.37 -17.17
CA GLY A 389 -43.49 -0.94 -17.55
C GLY A 389 -43.57 -1.39 -19.01
N GLY A 390 -44.24 -2.53 -19.25
CA GLY A 390 -44.32 -3.21 -20.55
C GLY A 390 -45.46 -2.79 -21.47
N GLY A 391 -45.27 -3.06 -22.76
CA GLY A 391 -46.29 -3.12 -23.82
C GLY A 391 -45.78 -4.05 -24.94
N GLY A 392 -46.51 -5.13 -25.24
CA GLY A 392 -46.02 -6.30 -25.98
C GLY A 392 -46.16 -6.28 -27.51
N GLY A 393 -45.59 -7.32 -28.16
CA GLY A 393 -45.89 -7.66 -29.56
C GLY A 393 -44.84 -8.49 -30.32
N ALA A 394 -45.08 -9.80 -30.38
CA ALA A 394 -44.84 -10.76 -31.48
C ALA A 394 -43.42 -11.08 -32.03
N VAL A 395 -43.23 -12.41 -32.16
CA VAL A 395 -42.15 -13.24 -32.71
C VAL A 395 -42.00 -13.09 -34.23
N MET A 396 -40.80 -13.34 -34.80
CA MET A 396 -40.60 -14.28 -35.92
C MET A 396 -39.11 -14.61 -36.15
N ALA A 397 -38.85 -15.90 -36.41
CA ALA A 397 -37.55 -16.53 -36.64
C ALA A 397 -37.11 -16.50 -38.12
N GLY A 398 -35.81 -16.69 -38.37
CA GLY A 398 -35.28 -17.02 -39.69
C GLY A 398 -33.74 -17.04 -39.76
N ALA A 399 -33.15 -18.23 -39.68
CA ALA A 399 -31.77 -18.50 -40.12
C ALA A 399 -31.72 -18.60 -41.67
N PRO A 400 -30.54 -18.50 -42.35
CA PRO A 400 -29.56 -19.59 -42.32
C PRO A 400 -28.07 -19.18 -42.35
N ALA A 401 -27.25 -20.22 -42.22
CA ALA A 401 -25.80 -20.32 -42.04
C ALA A 401 -24.88 -19.67 -43.09
N GLY A 402 -23.63 -19.40 -42.69
CA GLY A 402 -22.50 -19.27 -43.62
C GLY A 402 -21.20 -18.62 -43.10
N GLY A 403 -20.36 -19.39 -42.40
CA GLY A 403 -18.88 -19.39 -42.46
C GLY A 403 -18.05 -18.10 -42.29
N GLY A 404 -17.26 -18.05 -41.20
CA GLY A 404 -15.82 -17.72 -41.28
C GLY A 404 -15.37 -16.29 -40.96
N GLY A 405 -15.14 -16.00 -39.67
CA GLY A 405 -14.44 -14.81 -39.19
C GLY A 405 -14.36 -14.81 -37.66
N GLY A 406 -13.47 -15.64 -37.11
CA GLY A 406 -13.43 -16.03 -35.71
C GLY A 406 -13.09 -14.91 -34.73
N GLY A 407 -14.12 -14.25 -34.19
CA GLY A 407 -14.06 -13.48 -32.95
C GLY A 407 -15.19 -13.92 -32.01
N ILE A 408 -14.96 -13.80 -30.71
CA ILE A 408 -15.96 -14.17 -29.69
C ILE A 408 -17.05 -13.09 -29.71
N SER A 409 -18.32 -13.48 -29.86
CA SER A 409 -19.42 -12.51 -29.91
C SER A 409 -19.80 -12.01 -28.52
N MET A 410 -20.31 -10.78 -28.39
CA MET A 410 -20.83 -10.29 -27.10
C MET A 410 -21.98 -11.15 -26.54
N ALA A 411 -22.74 -11.81 -27.42
CA ALA A 411 -23.78 -12.75 -27.00
C ALA A 411 -23.20 -14.04 -26.39
N GLU A 412 -21.98 -14.41 -26.78
CA GLU A 412 -21.24 -15.49 -26.12
C GLU A 412 -20.68 -15.01 -24.78
N VAL A 413 -20.03 -13.84 -24.74
CA VAL A 413 -19.50 -13.25 -23.49
C VAL A 413 -20.59 -13.14 -22.42
N ALA A 414 -21.80 -12.70 -22.78
CA ALA A 414 -22.93 -12.53 -21.86
C ALA A 414 -23.40 -13.81 -21.15
N LYS A 415 -23.03 -15.00 -21.64
CA LYS A 415 -23.31 -16.29 -20.98
C LYS A 415 -22.40 -16.55 -19.79
N HIS A 416 -21.22 -15.93 -19.77
CA HIS A 416 -20.19 -16.07 -18.75
C HIS A 416 -20.29 -14.91 -17.73
N ASN A 417 -21.40 -14.89 -16.98
CA ASN A 417 -21.78 -13.77 -16.10
C ASN A 417 -21.79 -14.12 -14.60
N SER A 418 -21.09 -15.18 -14.19
CA SER A 418 -21.13 -15.72 -12.84
C SER A 418 -19.74 -15.86 -12.21
N LYS A 419 -19.66 -16.01 -10.88
CA LYS A 419 -18.36 -16.16 -10.19
C LYS A 419 -17.56 -17.40 -10.60
N SER A 420 -18.22 -18.49 -10.99
CA SER A 420 -17.56 -19.70 -11.49
C SER A 420 -17.29 -19.67 -12.99
N ASP A 421 -17.76 -18.64 -13.69
CA ASP A 421 -17.67 -18.49 -15.15
C ASP A 421 -17.90 -17.01 -15.53
N CYS A 422 -16.82 -16.22 -15.53
CA CYS A 422 -16.83 -14.76 -15.61
C CYS A 422 -15.93 -14.26 -16.73
N TRP A 423 -16.54 -13.78 -17.82
CA TRP A 423 -15.82 -13.11 -18.90
C TRP A 423 -16.15 -11.63 -18.95
N VAL A 424 -15.19 -10.80 -19.33
CA VAL A 424 -15.37 -9.36 -19.54
C VAL A 424 -14.69 -8.94 -20.83
N VAL A 425 -15.16 -7.86 -21.46
CA VAL A 425 -14.46 -7.26 -22.61
C VAL A 425 -13.71 -6.01 -22.17
N VAL A 426 -12.45 -5.87 -22.58
CA VAL A 426 -11.66 -4.64 -22.39
C VAL A 426 -10.87 -4.34 -23.67
N ASP A 427 -11.05 -3.14 -24.22
CA ASP A 427 -10.44 -2.67 -25.47
C ASP A 427 -10.66 -3.65 -26.65
N GLY A 428 -11.87 -4.22 -26.72
CA GLY A 428 -12.26 -5.21 -27.74
C GLY A 428 -11.58 -6.58 -27.60
N GLN A 429 -10.82 -6.81 -26.53
CA GLN A 429 -10.31 -8.12 -26.13
C GLN A 429 -11.31 -8.77 -25.18
N VAL A 430 -11.64 -10.03 -25.41
CA VAL A 430 -12.44 -10.82 -24.47
C VAL A 430 -11.48 -11.45 -23.48
N LEU A 431 -11.74 -11.24 -22.19
CA LEU A 431 -10.96 -11.78 -21.09
C LEU A 431 -11.80 -12.79 -20.30
N ASP A 432 -11.30 -14.01 -20.14
CA ASP A 432 -11.75 -14.92 -19.09
C ASP A 432 -11.04 -14.54 -17.78
N VAL A 433 -11.77 -13.86 -16.91
CA VAL A 433 -11.27 -13.38 -15.62
C VAL A 433 -11.70 -14.27 -14.47
N THR A 434 -12.39 -15.40 -14.73
CA THR A 434 -12.89 -16.34 -13.71
C THR A 434 -11.83 -16.71 -12.68
N SER A 435 -10.65 -17.08 -13.14
CA SER A 435 -9.53 -17.46 -12.27
C SER A 435 -8.82 -16.26 -11.64
N PHE A 436 -8.96 -15.07 -12.25
CA PHE A 436 -8.36 -13.82 -11.78
C PHE A 436 -9.24 -13.06 -10.80
N LEU A 437 -10.54 -13.38 -10.71
CA LEU A 437 -11.49 -12.75 -9.78
C LEU A 437 -10.90 -12.67 -8.36
N SER A 438 -10.42 -13.81 -7.85
CA SER A 438 -9.86 -13.92 -6.50
C SER A 438 -8.50 -13.22 -6.32
N GLU A 439 -7.88 -12.82 -7.42
CA GLU A 439 -6.57 -12.16 -7.48
C GLU A 439 -6.67 -10.65 -7.77
N HIS A 440 -7.85 -10.16 -8.13
CA HIS A 440 -8.08 -8.76 -8.46
C HIS A 440 -7.87 -7.86 -7.23
N PRO A 441 -6.98 -6.85 -7.27
CA PRO A 441 -6.67 -5.99 -6.13
C PRO A 441 -7.87 -5.19 -5.59
N GLY A 442 -8.86 -4.91 -6.45
CA GLY A 442 -10.13 -4.28 -6.06
C GLY A 442 -11.17 -5.26 -5.50
N GLY A 443 -10.81 -6.54 -5.31
CA GLY A 443 -11.73 -7.61 -4.93
C GLY A 443 -12.50 -8.21 -6.10
N GLU A 444 -13.06 -9.41 -5.88
CA GLU A 444 -13.83 -10.18 -6.87
C GLU A 444 -15.04 -9.39 -7.40
N LEU A 445 -15.71 -8.64 -6.50
CA LEU A 445 -16.92 -7.88 -6.81
C LEU A 445 -16.70 -6.77 -7.84
N ALA A 446 -15.51 -6.15 -7.85
CA ALA A 446 -15.18 -5.09 -8.80
C ALA A 446 -15.18 -5.56 -10.26
N ILE A 447 -14.88 -6.84 -10.49
CA ILE A 447 -14.97 -7.45 -11.83
C ILE A 447 -16.36 -8.07 -12.04
N LEU A 448 -16.95 -8.71 -11.01
CA LEU A 448 -18.24 -9.40 -11.11
C LEU A 448 -19.40 -8.48 -11.53
N THR A 449 -19.36 -7.19 -11.17
CA THR A 449 -20.34 -6.19 -11.63
C THR A 449 -20.42 -6.10 -13.16
N PHE A 450 -19.32 -6.44 -13.84
CA PHE A 450 -19.16 -6.44 -15.29
C PHE A 450 -19.13 -7.85 -15.91
N ALA A 451 -19.41 -8.91 -15.14
CA ALA A 451 -19.43 -10.26 -15.65
C ALA A 451 -20.42 -10.39 -16.83
N GLY A 452 -19.93 -10.88 -17.96
CA GLY A 452 -20.66 -10.98 -19.22
C GLY A 452 -20.81 -9.67 -20.00
N LYS A 453 -20.14 -8.59 -19.60
CA LYS A 453 -20.28 -7.24 -20.19
C LYS A 453 -18.94 -6.69 -20.70
N ASP A 454 -19.01 -5.58 -21.43
CA ASP A 454 -17.85 -4.76 -21.76
C ASP A 454 -17.55 -3.84 -20.57
N ALA A 455 -16.31 -3.86 -20.09
CA ALA A 455 -15.79 -3.11 -18.96
C ALA A 455 -14.70 -2.13 -19.39
N THR A 456 -14.56 -1.85 -20.69
CA THR A 456 -13.45 -1.06 -21.26
C THR A 456 -13.36 0.33 -20.62
N GLU A 457 -14.48 1.04 -20.50
CA GLU A 457 -14.50 2.40 -19.96
C GLU A 457 -14.13 2.39 -18.47
N GLU A 458 -14.75 1.52 -17.68
CA GLU A 458 -14.49 1.39 -16.25
C GLU A 458 -13.10 0.86 -15.94
N PHE A 459 -12.57 -0.07 -16.74
CA PHE A 459 -11.22 -0.57 -16.60
C PHE A 459 -10.20 0.55 -16.85
N ASN A 460 -10.35 1.31 -17.94
CA ASN A 460 -9.41 2.37 -18.35
C ASN A 460 -9.44 3.61 -17.45
N MET A 461 -10.50 3.81 -16.66
CA MET A 461 -10.60 4.90 -15.68
C MET A 461 -9.69 4.72 -14.45
N ILE A 462 -9.33 3.47 -14.14
CA ILE A 462 -8.58 3.11 -12.92
C ILE A 462 -7.32 2.30 -13.22
N HIS A 463 -7.15 1.79 -14.44
CA HIS A 463 -6.01 0.99 -14.84
C HIS A 463 -5.33 1.57 -16.09
N PRO A 464 -4.00 1.76 -16.09
CA PRO A 464 -3.28 2.14 -17.31
C PRO A 464 -3.37 1.04 -18.41
N PRO A 465 -3.16 1.39 -19.70
CA PRO A 465 -3.41 0.49 -20.84
C PRO A 465 -2.56 -0.80 -20.85
N ASP A 466 -1.43 -0.81 -20.14
CA ASP A 466 -0.52 -1.95 -20.05
C ASP A 466 -0.88 -2.93 -18.93
N VAL A 467 -1.86 -2.62 -18.07
CA VAL A 467 -2.22 -3.42 -16.89
C VAL A 467 -2.68 -4.82 -17.27
N ILE A 468 -3.45 -5.00 -18.35
CA ILE A 468 -3.84 -6.34 -18.80
C ILE A 468 -2.58 -7.14 -19.17
N GLY A 469 -1.69 -6.56 -19.99
CA GLY A 469 -0.43 -7.21 -20.37
C GLY A 469 0.51 -7.49 -19.19
N LYS A 470 0.41 -6.70 -18.12
CA LYS A 470 1.27 -6.77 -16.94
C LYS A 470 0.76 -7.70 -15.84
N TYR A 471 -0.55 -7.76 -15.64
CA TYR A 471 -1.17 -8.44 -14.49
C TYR A 471 -2.13 -9.56 -14.87
N ALA A 472 -2.74 -9.52 -16.06
CA ALA A 472 -3.69 -10.53 -16.53
C ALA A 472 -3.52 -10.88 -18.03
N PRO A 473 -2.28 -11.06 -18.55
CA PRO A 473 -2.07 -11.24 -20.00
C PRO A 473 -2.71 -12.54 -20.51
N ASP A 474 -2.72 -13.55 -19.64
CA ASP A 474 -3.26 -14.87 -19.91
C ASP A 474 -4.78 -14.95 -19.75
N SER A 475 -5.44 -13.87 -19.32
CA SER A 475 -6.90 -13.81 -19.26
C SER A 475 -7.48 -13.50 -20.63
N VAL A 476 -6.71 -12.95 -21.57
CA VAL A 476 -7.17 -12.64 -22.93
C VAL A 476 -7.39 -13.93 -23.72
N ILE A 477 -8.65 -14.22 -24.06
CA ILE A 477 -9.06 -15.44 -24.78
C ILE A 477 -9.42 -15.18 -26.25
N GLY A 478 -9.53 -13.92 -26.66
CA GLY A 478 -9.80 -13.56 -28.06
C GLY A 478 -10.13 -12.08 -28.24
N LYS A 479 -10.57 -11.71 -29.44
CA LYS A 479 -11.13 -10.39 -29.75
C LYS A 479 -12.58 -10.51 -30.19
N VAL A 480 -13.34 -9.45 -30.02
CA VAL A 480 -14.73 -9.36 -30.52
C VAL A 480 -14.71 -9.31 -32.06
N GLY A 481 -15.58 -10.06 -32.73
CA GLY A 481 -15.62 -10.20 -34.21
C GLY A 481 -15.86 -8.86 -34.96
N SER A 482 -15.18 -8.66 -36.09
CA SER A 482 -14.95 -7.37 -36.76
C SER A 482 -16.13 -6.75 -37.53
N ARG A 483 -16.24 -5.41 -37.48
CA ARG A 483 -16.82 -4.56 -38.55
C ARG A 483 -15.67 -4.02 -39.45
N ALA A 484 -15.86 -4.04 -40.78
CA ALA A 484 -14.87 -3.66 -41.82
C ALA A 484 -14.81 -2.12 -42.12
N PRO A 485 -13.78 -1.62 -42.86
CA PRO A 485 -13.13 -0.29 -42.63
C PRO A 485 -13.34 0.80 -43.71
N ALA A 486 -12.92 2.04 -43.42
CA ALA A 486 -12.47 3.10 -44.37
C ALA A 486 -11.76 4.24 -43.57
N ALA A 487 -10.70 4.94 -44.00
CA ALA A 487 -9.95 5.04 -45.26
C ALA A 487 -8.47 5.43 -45.00
N ALA A 488 -7.61 5.19 -46.00
CA ALA A 488 -6.15 5.36 -45.96
C ALA A 488 -5.64 6.83 -45.99
N PRO A 489 -4.45 7.12 -45.41
CA PRO A 489 -3.81 8.42 -45.53
C PRO A 489 -3.04 8.59 -46.85
N ALA A 490 -3.10 9.79 -47.41
CA ALA A 490 -2.32 10.22 -48.57
C ALA A 490 -0.81 10.32 -48.26
N ALA A 491 -0.02 10.16 -49.32
CA ALA A 491 1.40 9.83 -49.32
C ALA A 491 2.39 10.98 -49.03
N ASN A 492 3.50 10.56 -48.41
CA ASN A 492 4.91 10.99 -48.55
C ASN A 492 5.31 12.48 -48.41
N GLY A 493 6.06 12.73 -47.33
CA GLY A 493 7.16 13.69 -47.26
C GLY A 493 8.14 13.23 -46.18
N GLY A 494 9.25 12.62 -46.59
CA GLY A 494 10.15 11.86 -45.72
C GLY A 494 10.91 12.71 -44.69
N LEU A 495 11.21 12.07 -43.55
CA LEU A 495 12.27 12.51 -42.64
C LEU A 495 13.13 11.30 -42.25
N ALA A 496 14.42 11.58 -42.24
CA ALA A 496 15.52 10.67 -41.98
C ALA A 496 15.42 9.98 -40.60
N GLU A 497 16.21 8.92 -40.47
CA GLU A 497 16.36 8.04 -39.31
C GLU A 497 16.29 8.72 -37.93
N PRO A 498 15.79 8.03 -36.89
CA PRO A 498 15.72 8.58 -35.54
C PRO A 498 17.12 8.85 -34.97
N LEU A 499 17.43 10.13 -34.73
CA LEU A 499 18.53 10.61 -33.90
C LEU A 499 18.28 10.32 -32.41
N LEU A 500 18.13 9.06 -32.05
CA LEU A 500 18.23 8.60 -30.65
C LEU A 500 19.18 7.42 -30.56
N ALA A 501 20.45 7.70 -30.87
CA ALA A 501 21.56 6.88 -30.43
C ALA A 501 22.54 7.73 -29.61
N LYS A 502 22.60 7.38 -28.31
CA LYS A 502 23.71 7.54 -27.33
C LYS A 502 23.85 8.85 -26.53
N GLY A 503 23.75 8.66 -25.21
CA GLY A 503 24.40 9.40 -24.12
C GLY A 503 23.43 10.16 -23.22
N GLY A 504 23.21 9.86 -21.94
CA GLY A 504 23.81 8.88 -21.04
C GLY A 504 23.11 8.90 -19.67
N HIS A 505 22.21 7.95 -19.45
CA HIS A 505 22.04 7.29 -18.16
C HIS A 505 22.03 5.80 -18.50
N GLN A 506 22.95 5.03 -17.92
CA GLN A 506 22.93 3.56 -18.07
C GLN A 506 21.74 3.01 -17.27
N GLY A 507 20.53 3.17 -17.82
CA GLY A 507 19.41 2.30 -17.49
C GLY A 507 19.82 0.89 -17.91
N LYS A 508 19.68 -0.08 -17.00
CA LYS A 508 19.85 -1.48 -17.36
C LYS A 508 18.92 -1.77 -18.54
N ASP A 509 19.49 -2.20 -19.66
CA ASP A 509 18.75 -2.60 -20.85
C ASP A 509 17.98 -3.90 -20.53
N TRP A 510 16.68 -3.75 -20.23
CA TRP A 510 15.78 -4.88 -19.96
C TRP A 510 15.22 -5.49 -21.24
N SER A 511 15.51 -4.96 -22.44
CA SER A 511 14.96 -5.46 -23.71
C SER A 511 15.36 -6.93 -23.97
N ARG A 512 16.53 -7.35 -23.47
CA ARG A 512 16.99 -8.74 -23.52
C ARG A 512 16.24 -9.62 -22.52
N SER A 513 15.91 -9.10 -21.34
CA SER A 513 15.11 -9.79 -20.31
C SER A 513 13.66 -9.96 -20.76
N GLU A 514 13.05 -8.94 -21.36
CA GLU A 514 11.71 -8.99 -21.94
C GLU A 514 11.64 -9.88 -23.16
N LYS A 515 12.60 -9.81 -24.10
CA LYS A 515 12.69 -10.76 -25.22
C LYS A 515 12.89 -12.19 -24.75
N ASN A 516 13.69 -12.43 -23.70
CA ASN A 516 13.86 -13.77 -23.13
C ASN A 516 12.59 -14.27 -22.41
N ARG A 517 11.86 -13.37 -21.72
CA ARG A 517 10.57 -13.65 -21.08
C ARG A 517 9.51 -13.96 -22.14
N GLU A 518 9.38 -13.14 -23.18
CA GLU A 518 8.50 -13.40 -24.31
C GLU A 518 8.86 -14.69 -25.03
N MET A 519 10.14 -15.00 -25.27
CA MET A 519 10.56 -16.27 -25.89
C MET A 519 10.31 -17.51 -25.01
N ARG A 520 10.31 -17.36 -23.67
CA ARG A 520 9.95 -18.43 -22.73
C ARG A 520 8.43 -18.63 -22.59
N MET A 521 7.67 -17.55 -22.71
CA MET A 521 6.21 -17.53 -22.49
C MET A 521 5.39 -17.69 -23.79
N LYS A 522 5.94 -17.36 -24.97
CA LYS A 522 5.34 -17.70 -26.28
C LYS A 522 5.34 -19.22 -26.47
N GLY A 523 4.16 -19.83 -26.46
CA GLY A 523 3.95 -21.25 -26.76
C GLY A 523 3.82 -22.17 -25.54
N GLU A 524 3.23 -21.66 -24.44
CA GLU A 524 2.89 -22.40 -23.22
C GLU A 524 4.01 -23.24 -22.56
N GLY A 525 5.27 -23.12 -22.96
CA GLY A 525 6.37 -23.98 -22.50
C GLY A 525 6.61 -25.18 -23.40
N LYS A 526 7.87 -25.40 -23.79
CA LYS A 526 8.22 -26.30 -24.91
C LYS A 526 8.40 -27.77 -24.49
N ILE A 527 8.44 -28.06 -23.19
CA ILE A 527 8.80 -29.37 -22.64
C ILE A 527 7.53 -30.06 -22.11
N PRO A 528 7.05 -31.16 -22.72
CA PRO A 528 5.80 -31.78 -22.29
C PRO A 528 5.91 -32.47 -20.91
N GLY A 529 4.75 -32.74 -20.30
CA GLY A 529 4.65 -33.63 -19.13
C GLY A 529 5.18 -33.04 -17.82
N TRP A 530 5.62 -33.92 -16.92
CA TRP A 530 6.20 -33.59 -15.61
C TRP A 530 7.59 -32.97 -15.73
N TRP A 531 8.36 -33.36 -16.76
CA TRP A 531 9.69 -32.81 -17.02
C TRP A 531 9.67 -31.30 -17.29
N GLY A 532 8.63 -30.80 -17.98
CA GLY A 532 8.43 -29.36 -18.14
C GLY A 532 8.17 -28.64 -16.82
N ALA A 533 7.34 -29.23 -15.95
CA ALA A 533 7.06 -28.67 -14.62
C ALA A 533 8.34 -28.59 -13.77
N VAL A 534 9.13 -29.67 -13.73
CA VAL A 534 10.43 -29.72 -13.03
C VAL A 534 11.35 -28.62 -13.56
N PHE A 535 11.52 -28.56 -14.88
CA PHE A 535 12.45 -27.64 -15.53
C PHE A 535 12.11 -26.17 -15.26
N TYR A 536 10.85 -25.77 -15.48
CA TYR A 536 10.43 -24.38 -15.26
C TYR A 536 10.40 -24.00 -13.78
N MET A 537 10.06 -24.94 -12.90
CA MET A 537 10.12 -24.75 -11.45
C MET A 537 11.56 -24.53 -10.99
N VAL A 538 12.51 -25.40 -11.38
CA VAL A 538 13.94 -25.24 -11.04
C VAL A 538 14.50 -23.95 -11.61
N LEU A 539 14.15 -23.61 -12.85
CA LEU A 539 14.61 -22.37 -13.49
C LEU A 539 14.07 -21.12 -12.77
N GLY A 540 12.79 -21.12 -12.39
CA GLY A 540 12.19 -20.05 -11.58
C GLY A 540 12.85 -19.93 -10.20
N PHE A 541 13.13 -21.08 -9.57
CA PHE A 541 13.78 -21.15 -8.27
C PHE A 541 15.21 -20.60 -8.30
N LEU A 542 16.02 -21.05 -9.26
CA LEU A 542 17.40 -20.58 -9.46
C LEU A 542 17.45 -19.08 -9.79
N LYS A 543 16.49 -18.60 -10.59
CA LYS A 543 16.35 -17.17 -10.90
C LYS A 543 16.10 -16.38 -9.62
N GLU A 544 15.11 -16.74 -8.81
CA GLU A 544 14.79 -15.99 -7.59
C GLU A 544 15.91 -16.02 -6.54
N ILE A 545 16.62 -17.15 -6.42
CA ILE A 545 17.83 -17.22 -5.60
C ILE A 545 18.90 -16.22 -6.10
N LEU A 546 19.22 -16.25 -7.40
CA LEU A 546 20.26 -15.38 -7.98
C LEU A 546 19.91 -13.89 -7.90
N PHE A 547 18.65 -13.53 -8.17
CA PHE A 547 18.17 -12.14 -8.15
C PHE A 547 18.01 -11.56 -6.75
N THR A 548 18.04 -12.40 -5.72
CA THR A 548 18.00 -11.94 -4.34
C THR A 548 19.41 -11.87 -3.73
N ILE A 549 20.38 -12.65 -4.24
CA ILE A 549 21.79 -12.60 -3.79
C ILE A 549 22.61 -11.51 -4.49
N VAL A 550 22.37 -11.20 -5.78
CA VAL A 550 23.37 -10.47 -6.60
C VAL A 550 23.02 -8.99 -6.91
N PRO A 551 21.74 -8.55 -7.07
CA PRO A 551 21.49 -7.14 -7.30
C PRO A 551 20.16 -6.63 -6.70
N GLN A 552 20.12 -6.26 -5.42
CA GLN A 552 19.06 -5.40 -4.88
C GLN A 552 19.73 -4.23 -4.16
N LYS A 553 19.64 -3.03 -4.76
CA LYS A 553 20.24 -1.81 -4.18
C LYS A 553 19.42 -1.24 -3.03
N ASN A 554 18.15 -1.63 -2.90
CA ASN A 554 17.21 -1.10 -1.91
C ASN A 554 16.42 -2.27 -1.29
N VAL A 555 16.41 -2.37 0.05
CA VAL A 555 15.44 -3.21 0.78
C VAL A 555 14.18 -2.38 0.95
N THR A 556 13.23 -2.52 0.02
CA THR A 556 11.92 -1.86 0.11
C THR A 556 10.93 -2.80 0.79
N PHE A 557 10.41 -2.41 1.97
CA PHE A 557 9.31 -3.12 2.65
C PHE A 557 7.98 -2.77 1.99
N ASN A 558 7.74 -3.32 0.80
CA ASN A 558 6.43 -3.28 0.18
C ASN A 558 5.59 -4.40 0.78
N GLY A 559 4.31 -4.15 1.09
CA GLY A 559 3.34 -5.21 1.39
C GLY A 559 3.01 -6.11 0.19
N ASP A 560 3.90 -6.17 -0.81
CA ASP A 560 3.67 -6.87 -2.06
C ASP A 560 3.80 -8.40 -1.88
N ARG A 561 3.06 -9.13 -2.72
CA ARG A 561 3.07 -10.61 -2.74
C ARG A 561 4.44 -11.16 -3.16
N VAL A 562 5.28 -10.33 -3.77
CA VAL A 562 6.58 -10.70 -4.35
C VAL A 562 7.64 -10.85 -3.27
N GLY A 563 7.73 -9.93 -2.30
CA GLY A 563 8.64 -10.01 -1.16
C GLY A 563 8.36 -11.20 -0.23
N LEU A 564 7.08 -11.52 -0.01
CA LEU A 564 6.68 -12.72 0.74
C LEU A 564 7.07 -14.01 0.00
N THR A 565 6.89 -14.04 -1.32
CA THR A 565 7.28 -15.20 -2.15
C THR A 565 8.80 -15.39 -2.12
N ARG A 566 9.57 -14.31 -2.26
CA ARG A 566 11.03 -14.34 -2.20
C ARG A 566 11.54 -14.88 -0.87
N SER A 567 11.12 -14.29 0.25
CA SER A 567 11.52 -14.75 1.59
C SER A 567 11.15 -16.21 1.86
N ALA A 568 10.00 -16.69 1.36
CA ALA A 568 9.61 -18.09 1.47
C ALA A 568 10.55 -19.04 0.72
N MET A 569 11.01 -18.67 -0.49
CA MET A 569 11.95 -19.49 -1.27
C MET A 569 13.32 -19.59 -0.60
N PHE A 570 13.77 -18.55 0.10
CA PHE A 570 15.00 -18.60 0.89
C PHE A 570 14.90 -19.55 2.08
N LEU A 571 13.81 -19.45 2.84
CA LEU A 571 13.57 -20.37 3.94
C LEU A 571 13.45 -21.81 3.46
N PHE A 572 12.90 -22.05 2.27
CA PHE A 572 12.86 -23.39 1.67
C PHE A 572 14.25 -23.98 1.40
N VAL A 573 15.21 -23.18 0.92
CA VAL A 573 16.61 -23.63 0.76
C VAL A 573 17.20 -24.02 2.11
N PHE A 574 16.97 -23.21 3.15
CA PHE A 574 17.42 -23.52 4.49
C PHE A 574 16.80 -24.82 5.01
N ILE A 575 15.51 -25.04 4.80
CA ILE A 575 14.84 -26.29 5.19
C ILE A 575 15.49 -27.51 4.51
N ILE A 576 15.90 -27.40 3.25
CA ILE A 576 16.63 -28.50 2.57
C ILE A 576 17.99 -28.73 3.24
N ILE A 577 18.75 -27.66 3.47
CA ILE A 577 20.07 -27.74 4.11
C ILE A 577 19.93 -28.36 5.51
N HIS A 578 18.95 -27.92 6.30
CA HIS A 578 18.66 -28.46 7.62
C HIS A 578 18.25 -29.93 7.56
N ALA A 579 17.38 -30.32 6.62
CA ALA A 579 16.98 -31.72 6.45
C ALA A 579 18.19 -32.60 6.09
N VAL A 580 19.09 -32.12 5.21
CA VAL A 580 20.35 -32.81 4.90
C VAL A 580 21.24 -32.91 6.14
N GLY A 581 21.39 -31.83 6.91
CA GLY A 581 22.12 -31.83 8.17
C GLY A 581 21.63 -32.89 9.14
N ASN A 582 20.31 -33.06 9.27
CA ASN A 582 19.74 -34.10 10.14
C ASN A 582 20.07 -35.52 9.67
N LEU A 583 20.33 -35.75 8.37
CA LEU A 583 20.76 -37.07 7.90
C LEU A 583 22.16 -37.45 8.41
N HIS A 584 22.99 -36.49 8.81
CA HIS A 584 24.30 -36.77 9.39
C HIS A 584 24.20 -37.50 10.73
N VAL A 585 23.03 -37.48 11.41
CA VAL A 585 22.84 -38.21 12.67
C VAL A 585 23.07 -39.71 12.46
N PHE A 586 22.74 -40.22 11.27
CA PHE A 586 22.86 -41.63 10.92
C PHE A 586 24.31 -42.03 10.66
N LEU A 587 25.21 -41.06 10.49
CA LEU A 587 26.65 -41.26 10.25
C LEU A 587 27.47 -41.19 11.55
N GLY A 588 26.84 -40.91 12.68
CA GLY A 588 27.47 -40.91 14.00
C GLY A 588 27.99 -39.54 14.45
N PRO A 589 28.58 -39.48 15.67
CA PRO A 589 28.91 -38.22 16.35
C PRO A 589 30.00 -37.42 15.64
N ASP A 590 31.02 -38.07 15.07
CA ASP A 590 32.10 -37.38 14.34
C ASP A 590 31.57 -36.63 13.12
N ASP A 591 30.65 -37.25 12.37
CA ASP A 591 30.08 -36.66 11.18
C ASP A 591 29.08 -35.56 11.52
N PHE A 592 28.20 -35.80 12.50
CA PHE A 592 27.20 -34.83 12.93
C PHE A 592 27.81 -33.59 13.58
N ASN A 593 28.70 -33.78 14.56
CA ASN A 593 29.39 -32.66 15.21
C ASN A 593 30.39 -32.00 14.25
N GLY A 594 30.95 -32.75 13.29
CA GLY A 594 31.76 -32.23 12.19
C GLY A 594 30.99 -31.28 11.27
N TYR A 595 29.78 -31.68 10.87
CA TYR A 595 28.87 -30.83 10.11
C TYR A 595 28.51 -29.55 10.88
N GLY A 596 28.23 -29.66 12.19
CA GLY A 596 28.03 -28.50 13.06
C GLY A 596 29.25 -27.57 13.12
N TYR A 597 30.45 -28.13 13.25
CA TYR A 597 31.70 -27.35 13.28
C TYR A 597 32.07 -26.71 11.94
N PHE A 598 31.66 -27.31 10.81
CA PHE A 598 31.79 -26.67 9.49
C PHE A 598 31.13 -25.29 9.46
N TYR A 599 29.94 -25.12 10.07
CA TYR A 599 29.31 -23.81 10.19
C TYR A 599 30.06 -22.85 11.11
N VAL A 600 30.72 -23.36 12.16
CA VAL A 600 31.58 -22.54 13.03
C VAL A 600 32.79 -21.98 12.26
N ARG A 601 33.29 -22.73 11.28
CA ARG A 601 34.38 -22.26 10.40
C ARG A 601 33.91 -21.23 9.36
N LEU A 602 32.61 -21.00 9.24
CA LEU A 602 32.00 -19.94 8.41
C LEU A 602 31.67 -18.67 9.23
N TYR A 603 32.23 -18.54 10.44
CA TYR A 603 32.08 -17.33 11.24
C TYR A 603 32.61 -16.12 10.48
N TRP A 604 31.74 -15.12 10.35
CA TRP A 604 32.03 -13.87 9.68
C TRP A 604 31.63 -12.76 10.62
N THR A 605 32.56 -11.90 11.00
CA THR A 605 32.29 -10.85 12.00
C THR A 605 31.58 -9.64 11.42
N GLY A 606 30.89 -9.78 10.28
CA GLY A 606 30.35 -8.68 9.46
C GLY A 606 29.64 -7.61 10.29
N PHE A 607 28.56 -7.99 10.99
CA PHE A 607 27.72 -7.10 11.80
C PHE A 607 28.08 -7.06 13.30
N GLY A 608 29.20 -7.66 13.71
CA GLY A 608 29.58 -7.75 15.12
C GLY A 608 28.80 -8.76 15.96
N LEU A 609 28.02 -9.66 15.33
CA LEU A 609 27.35 -10.77 16.01
C LEU A 609 28.27 -11.99 16.12
N ASN A 610 28.13 -12.75 17.20
CA ASN A 610 28.86 -14.02 17.39
C ASN A 610 28.13 -15.18 16.68
N ALA A 611 27.84 -15.01 15.39
CA ALA A 611 27.08 -15.93 14.54
C ALA A 611 27.81 -16.15 13.20
N ASN A 612 27.56 -17.28 12.55
CA ASN A 612 28.13 -17.51 11.21
C ASN A 612 27.31 -16.79 10.12
N ILE A 613 27.93 -16.57 8.95
CA ILE A 613 27.28 -15.84 7.84
C ILE A 613 25.95 -16.48 7.40
N VAL A 614 25.84 -17.80 7.51
CA VAL A 614 24.61 -18.52 7.15
C VAL A 614 23.53 -18.27 8.21
N GLU A 615 23.87 -18.29 9.50
CA GLU A 615 22.96 -17.95 10.60
C GLU A 615 22.46 -16.51 10.56
N GLU A 616 23.34 -15.54 10.34
CA GLU A 616 22.94 -14.12 10.21
C GLU A 616 21.96 -13.95 9.04
N TYR A 617 22.26 -14.60 7.92
CA TYR A 617 21.43 -14.53 6.72
C TYR A 617 20.07 -15.23 6.91
N ILE A 618 20.03 -16.41 7.54
CA ILE A 618 18.77 -17.11 7.87
C ILE A 618 17.93 -16.30 8.85
N LEU A 619 18.54 -15.70 9.87
CA LEU A 619 17.84 -14.85 10.83
C LEU A 619 17.17 -13.68 10.11
N LEU A 620 17.90 -12.98 9.23
CA LEU A 620 17.34 -11.88 8.44
C LEU A 620 16.21 -12.35 7.51
N ALA A 621 16.36 -13.50 6.85
CA ALA A 621 15.33 -14.06 5.98
C ALA A 621 14.07 -14.48 6.75
N ALA A 622 14.24 -15.10 7.93
CA ALA A 622 13.15 -15.51 8.80
C ALA A 622 12.40 -14.30 9.37
N VAL A 623 13.12 -13.29 9.86
CA VAL A 623 12.52 -12.04 10.35
C VAL A 623 11.76 -11.35 9.23
N LEU A 624 12.34 -11.24 8.03
CA LEU A 624 11.66 -10.66 6.87
C LEU A 624 10.37 -11.43 6.53
N HIS A 625 10.42 -12.76 6.49
CA HIS A 625 9.27 -13.60 6.20
C HIS A 625 8.15 -13.41 7.21
N VAL A 626 8.48 -13.41 8.51
CA VAL A 626 7.54 -13.22 9.61
C VAL A 626 6.92 -11.81 9.57
N VAL A 627 7.74 -10.77 9.43
CA VAL A 627 7.25 -9.37 9.42
C VAL A 627 6.31 -9.13 8.25
N VAL A 628 6.67 -9.58 7.04
CA VAL A 628 5.81 -9.42 5.86
C VAL A 628 4.53 -10.25 5.99
N ALA A 629 4.62 -11.48 6.51
CA ALA A 629 3.45 -12.34 6.73
C ALA A 629 2.49 -11.77 7.78
N LEU A 630 3.01 -11.25 8.90
CA LEU A 630 2.21 -10.63 9.97
C LEU A 630 1.58 -9.32 9.50
N LYS A 631 2.33 -8.44 8.80
CA LYS A 631 1.79 -7.20 8.25
C LYS A 631 0.64 -7.47 7.27
N ARG A 632 0.83 -8.44 6.37
CA ARG A 632 -0.21 -8.86 5.42
C ARG A 632 -1.43 -9.45 6.14
N THR A 633 -1.20 -10.21 7.21
CA THR A 633 -2.30 -10.75 8.04
C THR A 633 -3.06 -9.62 8.74
N TRP A 634 -2.36 -8.62 9.29
CA TRP A 634 -2.95 -7.45 9.94
C TRP A 634 -3.81 -6.62 8.97
N ASP A 635 -3.33 -6.39 7.75
CA ASP A 635 -4.07 -5.69 6.71
C ASP A 635 -5.35 -6.44 6.28
N ILE A 636 -5.34 -7.76 6.39
CA ILE A 636 -6.49 -8.62 6.09
C ILE A 636 -7.45 -8.72 7.31
N SER A 637 -6.95 -8.74 8.55
CA SER A 637 -7.74 -9.12 9.73
C SER A 637 -8.72 -8.07 10.26
N MET A 638 -8.75 -6.85 9.70
CA MET A 638 -9.71 -5.82 10.12
C MET A 638 -11.16 -6.08 9.66
N SER A 639 -11.44 -7.20 8.96
CA SER A 639 -12.76 -7.47 8.35
C SER A 639 -13.20 -8.95 8.27
N TYR A 640 -12.57 -9.93 8.96
CA TYR A 640 -12.92 -11.36 8.78
C TYR A 640 -13.00 -12.20 10.07
N SER A 641 -13.83 -13.26 10.03
CA SER A 641 -13.95 -14.27 11.10
C SER A 641 -13.14 -15.55 10.83
N VAL A 642 -12.78 -16.24 11.93
CA VAL A 642 -11.95 -17.46 11.98
C VAL A 642 -12.54 -18.64 11.20
N ALA A 643 -13.86 -18.66 10.95
CA ALA A 643 -14.55 -19.77 10.29
C ALA A 643 -14.29 -19.90 8.78
N SER A 644 -13.66 -18.90 8.14
CA SER A 644 -13.46 -18.86 6.69
C SER A 644 -12.24 -19.64 6.16
N GLY A 645 -11.41 -20.22 7.03
CA GLY A 645 -10.16 -20.90 6.65
C GLY A 645 -9.06 -19.99 6.09
N LYS A 646 -9.35 -18.70 5.88
CA LYS A 646 -8.42 -17.70 5.31
C LYS A 646 -7.29 -17.31 6.27
N LEU A 647 -7.43 -17.60 7.57
CA LEU A 647 -6.40 -17.37 8.60
C LEU A 647 -5.48 -18.58 8.84
N ASN A 648 -5.69 -19.73 8.19
CA ASN A 648 -4.93 -20.95 8.45
C ASN A 648 -3.42 -20.79 8.25
N LEU A 649 -3.00 -19.98 7.26
CA LEU A 649 -1.58 -19.70 7.01
C LEU A 649 -0.97 -18.81 8.11
N ALA A 650 -1.76 -17.89 8.67
CA ALA A 650 -1.32 -17.04 9.78
C ALA A 650 -1.21 -17.84 11.09
N PHE A 651 -2.21 -18.65 11.43
CA PHE A 651 -2.17 -19.50 12.62
C PHE A 651 -1.03 -20.50 12.56
N SER A 652 -0.90 -21.25 11.46
CA SER A 652 0.23 -22.18 11.30
C SER A 652 1.58 -21.47 11.33
N GLY A 653 1.69 -20.26 10.78
CA GLY A 653 2.92 -19.45 10.85
C GLY A 653 3.28 -19.01 12.27
N ILE A 654 2.30 -18.57 13.07
CA ILE A 654 2.51 -18.18 14.47
C ILE A 654 2.90 -19.39 15.31
N THR A 655 2.23 -20.53 15.13
CA THR A 655 2.57 -21.76 15.85
C THR A 655 3.98 -22.23 15.50
N LEU A 656 4.39 -22.15 14.23
CA LEU A 656 5.75 -22.47 13.81
C LEU A 656 6.78 -21.47 14.36
N LEU A 657 6.43 -20.20 14.49
CA LEU A 657 7.32 -19.22 15.12
C LEU A 657 7.59 -19.59 16.59
N THR A 658 6.55 -19.95 17.35
CA THR A 658 6.72 -20.45 18.72
C THR A 658 7.59 -21.70 18.77
N PHE A 659 7.35 -22.67 17.87
CA PHE A 659 8.20 -23.86 17.75
C PHE A 659 9.67 -23.49 17.46
N MET A 660 9.92 -22.59 16.51
CA MET A 660 11.27 -22.17 16.14
C MET A 660 12.01 -21.52 17.31
N MET A 661 11.32 -20.72 18.14
CA MET A 661 11.93 -20.15 19.35
C MET A 661 12.38 -21.22 20.34
N ILE A 662 11.54 -22.25 20.56
CA ILE A 662 11.87 -23.38 21.43
C ILE A 662 13.02 -24.21 20.83
N HIS A 663 12.95 -24.51 19.54
CA HIS A 663 13.95 -25.29 18.80
C HIS A 663 15.33 -24.62 18.84
N LEU A 664 15.39 -23.30 18.58
CA LEU A 664 16.62 -22.53 18.67
C LEU A 664 17.16 -22.46 20.11
N TYR A 665 16.30 -22.22 21.09
CA TYR A 665 16.73 -22.23 22.49
C TYR A 665 17.39 -23.56 22.87
N GLN A 666 16.80 -24.67 22.43
CA GLN A 666 17.26 -26.01 22.77
C GLN A 666 18.56 -26.39 22.06
N PHE A 667 18.61 -26.32 20.73
CA PHE A 667 19.74 -26.85 19.96
C PHE A 667 20.79 -25.79 19.63
N ARG A 668 20.40 -24.53 19.42
CA ARG A 668 21.36 -23.44 19.15
C ARG A 668 21.92 -22.83 20.42
N PHE A 669 21.11 -22.52 21.42
CA PHE A 669 21.54 -21.81 22.64
C PHE A 669 21.68 -22.72 23.87
N GLY A 670 21.27 -23.98 23.80
CA GLY A 670 21.37 -24.93 24.90
C GLY A 670 22.83 -25.27 25.24
N ALA A 671 23.09 -25.51 26.52
CA ALA A 671 24.41 -25.95 26.97
C ALA A 671 24.70 -27.37 26.45
N THR A 672 25.89 -27.56 25.87
CA THR A 672 26.38 -28.87 25.38
C THR A 672 27.66 -29.22 26.11
N GLU A 673 27.94 -30.51 26.26
CA GLU A 673 29.28 -30.99 26.60
C GLU A 673 30.27 -30.77 25.44
N PRO A 674 31.58 -30.66 25.73
CA PRO A 674 32.59 -30.54 24.69
C PRO A 674 32.90 -31.91 24.05
N PHE A 675 32.87 -31.96 22.72
CA PHE A 675 33.26 -33.11 21.90
C PHE A 675 34.63 -32.86 21.24
N LYS A 676 35.50 -33.87 21.17
CA LYS A 676 36.79 -33.75 20.47
C LYS A 676 36.64 -34.17 19.03
N LEU A 677 36.91 -33.25 18.11
CA LEU A 677 36.80 -33.47 16.67
C LEU A 677 38.14 -33.22 15.98
N CYS A 678 38.48 -34.03 14.99
CA CYS A 678 39.60 -33.78 14.08
C CYS A 678 39.07 -33.14 12.79
N PRO A 679 39.21 -31.80 12.61
CA PRO A 679 38.67 -31.13 11.43
C PRO A 679 39.58 -31.35 10.21
N PRO A 680 39.02 -31.34 8.98
CA PRO A 680 39.83 -31.37 7.78
C PRO A 680 40.69 -30.11 7.66
N PRO A 681 41.89 -30.20 7.04
CA PRO A 681 42.80 -29.07 6.88
C PRO A 681 42.22 -27.94 6.01
N TYR A 682 41.25 -28.29 5.15
CA TYR A 682 40.45 -27.34 4.37
C TYR A 682 39.00 -27.37 4.85
N LEU A 683 38.17 -26.47 4.33
CA LEU A 683 36.75 -26.39 4.71
C LEU A 683 36.02 -27.74 4.54
N LEU A 684 36.37 -28.50 3.50
CA LEU A 684 35.84 -29.83 3.21
C LEU A 684 36.98 -30.82 2.96
N ASN A 685 36.77 -32.08 3.36
CA ASN A 685 37.65 -33.20 3.03
C ASN A 685 37.35 -33.73 1.61
N LEU A 686 37.80 -33.04 0.57
CA LEU A 686 37.50 -33.45 -0.82
C LEU A 686 38.23 -34.72 -1.26
N LYS A 687 39.25 -35.19 -0.50
CA LYS A 687 40.04 -36.39 -0.84
C LYS A 687 39.19 -37.67 -0.73
N THR A 688 38.22 -37.68 0.16
CA THR A 688 37.40 -38.85 0.47
C THR A 688 36.22 -39.02 -0.50
N LEU A 689 35.86 -37.96 -1.24
CA LEU A 689 34.84 -38.01 -2.30
C LEU A 689 35.14 -39.03 -3.40
N LEU A 690 36.41 -39.12 -3.82
CA LEU A 690 36.85 -40.11 -4.81
C LEU A 690 36.99 -41.52 -4.22
N GLN A 691 36.96 -41.66 -2.90
CA GLN A 691 37.10 -42.90 -2.15
C GLN A 691 35.76 -43.42 -1.62
N LEU A 692 34.64 -42.75 -1.94
CA LEU A 692 33.29 -43.04 -1.44
C LEU A 692 33.18 -43.10 0.10
N ARG A 693 34.08 -42.40 0.81
CA ARG A 693 33.98 -42.22 2.26
C ARG A 693 33.25 -40.90 2.53
N LEU A 694 32.23 -40.93 3.40
CA LEU A 694 31.33 -39.80 3.64
C LEU A 694 31.83 -38.80 4.70
N ASN A 695 33.06 -38.94 5.20
CA ASN A 695 33.68 -38.06 6.20
C ASN A 695 34.15 -36.73 5.60
N LEU A 696 33.20 -35.94 5.08
CA LEU A 696 33.46 -34.65 4.43
C LEU A 696 33.89 -33.57 5.44
N PHE A 697 33.45 -33.70 6.70
CA PHE A 697 33.58 -32.67 7.73
C PHE A 697 34.56 -33.02 8.85
N TRP A 698 35.22 -34.17 8.78
CA TRP A 698 36.19 -34.65 9.77
C TRP A 698 37.25 -35.56 9.12
N VAL A 699 38.34 -35.84 9.84
CA VAL A 699 39.42 -36.73 9.40
C VAL A 699 39.78 -37.75 10.48
N ASP A 700 40.15 -38.96 10.06
CA ASP A 700 40.60 -40.09 10.89
C ASP A 700 42.14 -40.20 10.93
N ASP A 701 42.86 -39.08 10.79
CA ASP A 701 44.33 -39.06 10.78
C ASP A 701 44.89 -39.09 12.22
N PRO A 702 45.71 -40.10 12.60
CA PRO A 702 46.35 -40.20 13.91
C PRO A 702 47.21 -39.00 14.30
N GLY A 703 47.60 -38.13 13.35
CA GLY A 703 48.38 -36.91 13.59
C GLY A 703 47.57 -35.61 13.64
N CYS A 704 46.24 -35.65 13.57
CA CYS A 704 45.41 -34.45 13.51
C CYS A 704 45.32 -33.71 14.85
N GLU A 705 45.42 -32.38 14.81
CA GLU A 705 45.18 -31.52 15.97
C GLU A 705 43.67 -31.46 16.28
N ALA A 706 43.25 -32.18 17.32
CA ALA A 706 41.85 -32.22 17.73
C ALA A 706 41.41 -30.90 18.35
N VAL A 707 40.22 -30.42 17.96
CA VAL A 707 39.57 -29.22 18.49
C VAL A 707 38.35 -29.60 19.32
N TYR A 708 38.04 -28.81 20.34
CA TYR A 708 36.82 -28.99 21.12
C TYR A 708 35.66 -28.26 20.45
N VAL A 709 34.57 -29.00 20.21
CA VAL A 709 33.33 -28.52 19.58
C VAL A 709 32.14 -28.83 20.48
N ARG A 710 30.96 -28.31 20.16
CA ARG A 710 29.73 -28.62 20.90
C ARG A 710 29.24 -30.02 20.53
N ASP A 711 28.92 -30.83 21.53
CA ASP A 711 28.31 -32.16 21.31
C ASP A 711 26.80 -32.05 21.10
N ILE A 712 26.40 -31.65 19.89
CA ILE A 712 24.98 -31.53 19.53
C ILE A 712 24.38 -32.92 19.31
N TYR A 713 25.17 -33.87 18.81
CA TYR A 713 24.75 -35.26 18.64
C TYR A 713 24.22 -35.87 19.95
N LYS A 714 24.99 -35.77 21.04
CA LYS A 714 24.56 -36.26 22.35
C LYS A 714 23.32 -35.54 22.87
N MET A 715 23.29 -34.22 22.77
CA MET A 715 22.13 -33.41 23.18
C MET A 715 20.83 -33.85 22.48
N GLU A 716 20.89 -34.19 21.20
CA GLU A 716 19.72 -34.69 20.46
C GLU A 716 19.20 -36.01 21.03
N PHE A 717 20.09 -36.98 21.26
CA PHE A 717 19.70 -38.25 21.88
C PHE A 717 19.08 -38.06 23.27
N GLU A 718 19.62 -37.15 24.08
CA GLU A 718 19.11 -36.83 25.41
C GLU A 718 17.70 -36.23 25.36
N VAL A 719 17.48 -35.25 24.47
CA VAL A 719 16.16 -34.61 24.29
C VAL A 719 15.12 -35.65 23.89
N PHE A 720 15.43 -36.48 22.89
CA PHE A 720 14.48 -37.44 22.32
C PHE A 720 14.33 -38.72 23.12
N GLN A 721 14.97 -38.85 24.30
CA GLN A 721 14.55 -39.86 25.28
C GLN A 721 13.13 -39.57 25.81
N SER A 722 12.73 -38.31 25.88
CA SER A 722 11.40 -37.92 26.34
C SER A 722 10.36 -38.12 25.25
N LEU A 723 9.41 -39.03 25.47
CA LEU A 723 8.25 -39.22 24.60
C LEU A 723 7.47 -37.90 24.39
N GLY A 724 7.41 -37.04 25.42
CA GLY A 724 6.75 -35.74 25.32
C GLY A 724 7.44 -34.83 24.29
N TRP A 725 8.78 -34.80 24.29
CA TRP A 725 9.53 -34.06 23.28
C TRP A 725 9.39 -34.70 21.89
N CYS A 726 9.41 -36.03 21.78
CA CYS A 726 9.14 -36.70 20.50
C CYS A 726 7.79 -36.28 19.91
N LEU A 727 6.72 -36.33 20.71
CA LEU A 727 5.37 -35.94 20.25
C LEU A 727 5.29 -34.46 19.87
N PHE A 728 5.97 -33.57 20.63
CA PHE A 728 6.05 -32.14 20.32
C PHE A 728 6.69 -31.89 18.94
N TYR A 729 7.84 -32.53 18.67
CA TYR A 729 8.53 -32.38 17.39
C TYR A 729 7.77 -33.05 16.22
N LEU A 730 7.13 -34.20 16.44
CA LEU A 730 6.27 -34.82 15.42
C LEU A 730 5.07 -33.93 15.06
N ALA A 731 4.43 -33.30 16.06
CA ALA A 731 3.36 -32.33 15.83
C ALA A 731 3.85 -31.10 15.05
N ALA A 732 5.05 -30.61 15.36
CA ALA A 732 5.66 -29.51 14.63
C ALA A 732 5.91 -29.85 13.15
N VAL A 733 6.35 -31.08 12.82
CA VAL A 733 6.52 -31.53 11.43
C VAL A 733 5.19 -31.53 10.67
N ILE A 734 4.09 -31.93 11.31
CA ILE A 734 2.75 -31.91 10.69
C ILE A 734 2.30 -30.47 10.39
N ILE A 735 2.48 -29.56 11.35
CA ILE A 735 2.12 -28.14 11.19
C ILE A 735 3.00 -27.49 10.13
N PHE A 736 4.30 -27.79 10.13
CA PHE A 736 5.25 -27.33 9.12
C PHE A 736 4.84 -27.78 7.72
N SER A 737 4.54 -29.08 7.56
CA SER A 737 4.12 -29.66 6.29
C SER A 737 2.83 -29.00 5.78
N THR A 738 1.89 -28.75 6.68
CA THR A 738 0.63 -28.05 6.36
C THR A 738 0.89 -26.62 5.91
N HIS A 739 1.68 -25.86 6.67
CA HIS A 739 2.05 -24.48 6.34
C HIS A 739 2.77 -24.40 4.98
N MET A 740 3.71 -25.31 4.76
CA MET A 740 4.50 -25.41 3.53
C MET A 740 3.62 -25.74 2.33
N CYS A 741 2.69 -26.68 2.43
CA CYS A 741 1.73 -26.99 1.36
C CYS A 741 0.80 -25.81 1.04
N LEU A 742 0.25 -25.14 2.06
CA LEU A 742 -0.61 -23.96 1.89
C LEU A 742 0.15 -22.77 1.28
N GLY A 743 1.40 -22.56 1.70
CA GLY A 743 2.29 -21.57 1.12
C GLY A 743 2.63 -21.89 -0.33
N TRP A 744 2.96 -23.15 -0.63
CA TRP A 744 3.32 -23.62 -1.97
C TRP A 744 2.21 -23.39 -2.99
N GLN A 745 0.96 -23.69 -2.63
CA GLN A 745 -0.23 -23.39 -3.46
C GLN A 745 -0.29 -21.92 -3.88
N LYS A 746 0.12 -21.00 -3.01
CA LYS A 746 0.11 -19.55 -3.28
C LYS A 746 1.30 -19.06 -4.09
N VAL A 747 2.43 -19.77 -4.00
CA VAL A 747 3.70 -19.43 -4.63
C VAL A 747 3.80 -19.94 -6.07
N VAL A 748 3.28 -21.13 -6.37
CA VAL A 748 3.31 -21.69 -7.73
C VAL A 748 2.74 -20.75 -8.81
N PRO A 749 1.59 -20.08 -8.61
CA PRO A 749 1.06 -19.13 -9.59
C PRO A 749 1.71 -17.74 -9.50
N ALA A 750 2.63 -17.50 -8.57
CA ALA A 750 3.20 -16.18 -8.37
C ALA A 750 4.04 -15.74 -9.60
N PRO A 751 3.84 -14.50 -10.10
CA PRO A 751 4.60 -13.99 -11.25
C PRO A 751 6.12 -14.06 -11.10
N ALA A 752 6.62 -14.04 -9.86
CA ALA A 752 8.04 -14.17 -9.54
C ALA A 752 8.67 -15.48 -10.05
N LEU A 753 7.96 -16.62 -9.96
CA LEU A 753 8.50 -17.90 -10.39
C LEU A 753 8.42 -18.14 -11.90
N GLU A 754 7.61 -17.35 -12.62
CA GLU A 754 7.44 -17.47 -14.08
C GLU A 754 7.15 -18.91 -14.56
N ILE A 755 6.45 -19.70 -13.75
CA ILE A 755 6.02 -21.04 -14.15
C ILE A 755 4.85 -20.87 -15.12
N PRO A 756 4.90 -21.43 -16.36
CA PRO A 756 3.77 -21.32 -17.28
C PRO A 756 2.51 -21.98 -16.71
N LYS A 757 1.34 -21.37 -16.92
CA LYS A 757 0.05 -21.81 -16.35
C LYS A 757 -0.22 -23.31 -16.52
N LYS A 758 0.09 -23.88 -17.69
CA LYS A 758 -0.14 -25.31 -17.96
C LYS A 758 0.63 -26.29 -17.05
N TYR A 759 1.66 -25.82 -16.34
CA TYR A 759 2.42 -26.62 -15.39
C TYR A 759 2.05 -26.35 -13.93
N HIS A 760 1.20 -25.36 -13.62
CA HIS A 760 0.88 -24.99 -12.23
C HIS A 760 0.40 -26.20 -11.43
N SER A 761 -0.59 -26.93 -11.93
CA SER A 761 -1.09 -28.14 -11.24
C SER A 761 0.02 -29.16 -10.96
N LYS A 762 0.87 -29.47 -11.96
CA LYS A 762 1.98 -30.42 -11.79
C LYS A 762 3.03 -29.90 -10.80
N ALA A 763 3.40 -28.62 -10.88
CA ALA A 763 4.33 -27.98 -9.96
C ALA A 763 3.80 -27.94 -8.52
N THR A 764 2.49 -27.76 -8.34
CA THR A 764 1.84 -27.86 -7.02
C THR A 764 1.96 -29.27 -6.45
N HIS A 765 1.64 -30.30 -7.24
CA HIS A 765 1.77 -31.70 -6.79
C HIS A 765 3.23 -32.07 -6.48
N MET A 766 4.17 -31.60 -7.30
CA MET A 766 5.60 -31.79 -7.02
C MET A 766 6.00 -31.19 -5.68
N GLY A 767 5.54 -29.99 -5.35
CA GLY A 767 5.80 -29.38 -4.05
C GLY A 767 5.29 -30.23 -2.90
N TYR A 768 4.11 -30.83 -3.01
CA TYR A 768 3.61 -31.75 -1.98
C TYR A 768 4.47 -33.00 -1.83
N ILE A 769 4.93 -33.57 -2.94
CA ILE A 769 5.85 -34.73 -2.91
C ILE A 769 7.14 -34.35 -2.18
N PHE A 770 7.71 -33.16 -2.46
CA PHE A 770 8.88 -32.66 -1.74
C PHE A 770 8.60 -32.42 -0.26
N THR A 771 7.47 -31.83 0.08
CA THR A 771 7.07 -31.62 1.48
C THR A 771 6.96 -32.95 2.23
N ILE A 772 6.36 -33.97 1.62
CA ILE A 772 6.26 -35.32 2.21
C ILE A 772 7.66 -35.92 2.42
N PHE A 773 8.54 -35.79 1.43
CA PHE A 773 9.91 -36.28 1.56
C PHE A 773 10.66 -35.60 2.72
N ILE A 774 10.60 -34.27 2.82
CA ILE A 774 11.22 -33.51 3.91
C ILE A 774 10.62 -33.90 5.26
N ALA A 775 9.29 -34.07 5.33
CA ALA A 775 8.61 -34.52 6.54
C ALA A 775 9.08 -35.90 6.98
N MET A 776 9.25 -36.85 6.05
CA MET A 776 9.77 -38.18 6.36
C MET A 776 11.19 -38.10 6.91
N VAL A 777 12.06 -37.24 6.36
CA VAL A 777 13.41 -37.02 6.90
C VAL A 777 13.36 -36.53 8.35
N TYR A 778 12.58 -35.47 8.63
CA TYR A 778 12.48 -34.95 10.01
C TYR A 778 11.85 -35.94 10.99
N VAL A 779 10.86 -36.71 10.55
CA VAL A 779 10.24 -37.76 11.37
C VAL A 779 11.23 -38.88 11.65
N SER A 780 12.00 -39.32 10.65
CA SER A 780 12.97 -40.42 10.79
C SER A 780 14.01 -40.13 11.87
N PHE A 781 14.45 -38.87 11.98
CA PHE A 781 15.40 -38.41 12.97
C PHE A 781 14.87 -38.54 14.41
N VAL A 782 13.64 -38.07 14.67
CA VAL A 782 13.02 -38.18 16.01
C VAL A 782 12.87 -39.63 16.43
N PHE A 783 12.46 -40.50 15.50
CA PHE A 783 12.36 -41.93 15.77
C PHE A 783 13.72 -42.57 16.01
N TYR A 784 14.74 -42.21 15.24
CA TYR A 784 16.07 -42.76 15.40
C TYR A 784 16.65 -42.47 16.78
N CYS A 785 16.63 -41.20 17.20
CA CYS A 785 17.17 -40.80 18.50
C CYS A 785 16.36 -41.38 19.69
N HIS A 786 15.08 -41.70 19.48
CA HIS A 786 14.23 -42.29 20.51
C HIS A 786 14.37 -43.82 20.62
N LEU A 787 14.52 -44.51 19.49
CA LEU A 787 14.49 -45.98 19.42
C LEU A 787 15.87 -46.61 19.49
N PHE A 788 16.92 -45.88 19.12
CA PHE A 788 18.29 -46.39 19.08
C PHE A 788 19.13 -45.78 20.19
N THR A 789 20.14 -46.53 20.63
CA THR A 789 21.12 -46.04 21.60
C THR A 789 22.15 -45.16 20.91
N MET A 790 22.54 -44.06 21.57
CA MET A 790 23.59 -43.17 21.11
C MET A 790 24.89 -43.95 20.82
N SER A 791 25.46 -43.76 19.63
CA SER A 791 26.78 -44.32 19.31
C SER A 791 27.86 -43.63 20.16
N SER A 792 28.70 -44.40 20.86
CA SER A 792 29.69 -43.88 21.82
C SER A 792 30.96 -43.33 21.17
N GLY A 793 30.87 -42.79 19.95
CA GLY A 793 31.98 -42.55 19.03
C GLY A 793 33.30 -42.15 19.71
N SER A 794 34.28 -43.04 19.63
CA SER A 794 35.69 -42.72 19.74
C SER A 794 36.31 -42.92 18.36
N MET A 795 37.26 -42.06 18.00
CA MET A 795 38.02 -42.12 16.74
C MET A 795 38.17 -43.55 16.20
N SER A 796 37.57 -43.80 15.05
CA SER A 796 37.70 -44.99 14.21
C SER A 796 37.34 -46.34 14.86
N SER A 797 36.12 -46.81 14.61
CA SER A 797 35.86 -48.07 13.89
C SER A 797 34.36 -48.36 13.92
N GLU A 798 33.70 -48.23 12.77
CA GLU A 798 32.39 -48.83 12.54
C GLU A 798 32.41 -50.36 12.83
N PRO A 799 31.26 -51.04 13.02
CA PRO A 799 29.89 -50.54 13.14
C PRO A 799 29.11 -51.16 14.33
N ALA A 800 27.87 -50.70 14.55
CA ALA A 800 26.78 -51.63 14.88
C ALA A 800 25.45 -51.10 14.31
N THR A 801 25.14 -51.48 13.08
CA THR A 801 23.75 -51.75 12.68
C THR A 801 23.24 -52.96 13.47
N PRO A 802 21.93 -53.10 13.73
CA PRO A 802 21.40 -54.41 14.08
C PRO A 802 21.66 -55.44 12.99
#